data_AF-A0AAE5AIH8-F1
#
_entry.id   AF-A0AAE5AIH8-F1
#
_cell.length_a   1.000
_cell.length_b   1.000
_cell.length_c   1.000
_cell.angle_alpha   90.00
_cell.angle_beta   90.00
_cell.angle_gamma   90.00
#
_symmetry.space_group_name_H-M   'P 1'
#
loop_
_entity.id
_entity.type
_entity.pdbx_description
1 polymer ?
#
loop_
_entity_poly.entity_id
_entity_poly.type
_entity_poly.pdbx_seq_one_letter_code
_entity_poly.pdbx_strand_id
1 'polypeptide(L)'
;MVHYLPDNFPNTVLFRPDSGSGNACAISADGLSSNFNSIRKAISNLNNDGTGSVDFYGAEVYAYGSLSKNGVGLFSGKNISSIGNDDRFDVSNVTDMSYLFKDSSLTNFSFLSGWDVSKVTNMSGMFSGCAKRNYDSDGEFTGITGLTDISALKDWNVGKVTNMSNMFEGCTGIEELGGLKNWNVGSVTNMKSMFSAVITDGDKRDSFDPNGYAGLMNITSLEPLKDWNVSNVTNMDSMFEGCGSLEDFTGLENWNTKKVESMNSMFRYCMNIGKKDKSLNAFQKWDVSKVTGTRAMFAVTKIQNTVGIENWNVSNVTAMDDMFANCYGLNNIKELANWAKDKSSTSKLTSTFRMFYGCNNISSIEPLKDWKVDNVTNMHEMFSGCSGLDSLSYIKDWKVDNVTNMYGMFSGCSGLNSLSDLANWKVDKVTDMHDMFNGCSGLKDLSGLKKWNVNKVTDMSDMFFNCTGLSNISALSSWAKKVGKVNDMHGMFGSCELLANISDLKEWNVGNVTDMNNMFNGCKSLSSLSDLKDWNVGKVKNMSGMFSDCKKLTSAEKLSEWATKVGNVTNMSSLFRGCELLNSISDLSGWTVNNVTDMNSMFSGCKSLSSLLDLKDWKVDKVTDMHNMFEGCSGLSNLSGLENWKVGNVTNMREMFSHSLVEGTDKLTDISALKDWNVSNVKDMSSMFNSCGALKSINPLKDWTVGNVTDMSSMFSDCKKLTGAADLSKWDISKVTDFTSMFSNAGAESGNNFVLDFSNKTFTKSKTPVYTDDKGKQHYFSVKDMFNGFKGTLIANKLKSEKFTEGWDDDNPIAAHFASGEIFSKTTVNDDDDYSSSIVITDNYDIVNAHLSKYYIPVKAKLMEPGDMDSCKCDGSGDSGGTTYTYYVPALYSSKEKSSGDEEEGEEPESILRAEGESLQDYAYKIVKSSFASNLRSAIDDSQASEDTGGTVGPDNPTNPDTDPESRSAKLKSRVGKSRVKELRSARKSRSVRDGDDVEEGGSEPNPEPEPDPEPEEQGSTYKIMFKSPSGSGDSCTWTELGDSDGAVPVSNPKSPLVFFTTMYYLETFVKPVPLPHTGGQSAVMFTFLSIGLFSMFAVAGAFGRHGWVVSVLSGTALAGFAKAFSSGALDIAAGFKYCFAHPAVSGSVLKSAVSAATGFFARLRTDDSTFGKHTKQR
;
A
#
# COMPACT_ATOMS: atom_id res chain seq x y z
N MET A 1 -57.60 9.07 -39.07
CA MET A 1 -56.44 9.14 -39.97
C MET A 1 -55.44 7.98 -39.83
N VAL A 2 -55.46 7.20 -38.73
CA VAL A 2 -54.55 6.05 -38.54
C VAL A 2 -55.35 4.81 -38.20
N HIS A 3 -55.02 3.67 -38.80
CA HIS A 3 -55.54 2.36 -38.41
C HIS A 3 -54.44 1.31 -38.44
N TYR A 4 -54.46 0.40 -37.47
CA TYR A 4 -53.86 -0.93 -37.63
C TYR A 4 -54.77 -1.78 -38.50
N LEU A 5 -54.20 -2.69 -39.29
CA LEU A 5 -54.97 -3.69 -40.03
C LEU A 5 -55.35 -4.88 -39.14
N PRO A 6 -56.51 -5.53 -39.39
CA PRO A 6 -56.78 -6.86 -38.86
C PRO A 6 -55.86 -7.90 -39.50
N ASP A 7 -55.28 -8.76 -38.67
CA ASP A 7 -54.70 -10.11 -38.89
C ASP A 7 -53.66 -10.35 -40.01
N ASN A 8 -53.78 -9.75 -41.19
CA ASN A 8 -52.91 -10.03 -42.35
C ASN A 8 -51.61 -9.21 -42.39
N PHE A 9 -51.54 -8.08 -41.67
CA PHE A 9 -50.37 -7.21 -41.62
C PHE A 9 -50.19 -6.66 -40.19
N PRO A 10 -49.72 -7.50 -39.24
CA PRO A 10 -49.73 -7.17 -37.81
C PRO A 10 -48.73 -6.08 -37.39
N ASN A 11 -47.75 -5.72 -38.24
CA ASN A 11 -46.69 -4.76 -37.93
C ASN A 11 -46.60 -3.61 -38.96
N THR A 12 -47.76 -3.00 -39.30
CA THR A 12 -47.83 -1.90 -40.26
C THR A 12 -48.75 -0.78 -39.75
N VAL A 13 -48.28 0.47 -39.80
CA VAL A 13 -49.07 1.67 -39.53
C VAL A 13 -49.53 2.28 -40.85
N LEU A 14 -50.83 2.20 -41.12
CA LEU A 14 -51.45 2.85 -42.29
C LEU A 14 -51.96 4.25 -41.97
N PHE A 15 -51.53 5.20 -42.80
CA PHE A 15 -52.10 6.53 -42.91
C PHE A 15 -53.20 6.51 -43.98
N ARG A 16 -54.43 6.90 -43.62
CA ARG A 16 -55.55 7.03 -44.58
C ARG A 16 -56.58 8.06 -44.14
N PRO A 17 -57.36 8.67 -45.06
CA PRO A 17 -58.47 9.55 -44.70
C PRO A 17 -59.51 8.84 -43.82
N ASP A 18 -60.19 9.59 -42.95
CA ASP A 18 -61.33 9.06 -42.20
C ASP A 18 -62.57 8.98 -43.11
N SER A 19 -63.33 7.90 -43.01
CA SER A 19 -64.44 7.61 -43.94
C SER A 19 -65.51 8.69 -43.92
N GLY A 20 -65.63 9.44 -45.02
CA GLY A 20 -66.55 10.59 -45.16
C GLY A 20 -65.87 11.98 -45.06
N SER A 21 -64.59 12.04 -44.67
CA SER A 21 -63.73 13.19 -44.97
C SER A 21 -63.24 13.13 -46.42
N GLY A 22 -62.89 14.27 -47.00
CA GLY A 22 -62.48 14.40 -48.40
C GLY A 22 -61.07 13.85 -48.69
N ASN A 23 -60.62 14.01 -49.93
CA ASN A 23 -59.34 13.51 -50.45
C ASN A 23 -58.11 14.31 -49.93
N ALA A 24 -58.01 14.57 -48.63
CA ALA A 24 -56.87 15.27 -48.03
C ALA A 24 -56.67 14.83 -46.56
N CYS A 25 -55.52 14.23 -46.28
CA CYS A 25 -55.01 14.08 -44.91
C CYS A 25 -54.04 15.22 -44.59
N ALA A 26 -53.88 15.58 -43.31
CA ALA A 26 -52.91 16.58 -42.90
C ALA A 26 -52.18 16.19 -41.61
N ILE A 27 -50.86 16.44 -41.55
CA ILE A 27 -49.99 16.10 -40.42
C ILE A 27 -49.19 17.34 -40.01
N SER A 28 -49.27 17.68 -38.72
CA SER A 28 -48.56 18.81 -38.12
C SER A 28 -48.48 18.59 -36.60
N ALA A 29 -47.28 18.70 -36.02
CA ALA A 29 -47.04 18.52 -34.60
C ALA A 29 -47.48 19.72 -33.75
N ASP A 30 -47.52 20.90 -34.36
CA ASP A 30 -47.96 22.18 -33.80
C ASP A 30 -49.46 22.44 -34.06
N GLY A 31 -49.89 22.37 -35.33
CA GLY A 31 -51.26 22.63 -35.75
C GLY A 31 -52.25 21.48 -35.52
N LEU A 32 -51.81 20.22 -35.51
CA LEU A 32 -52.65 19.02 -35.32
C LEU A 32 -52.07 18.10 -34.24
N SER A 33 -51.61 18.71 -33.15
CA SER A 33 -50.80 18.08 -32.10
C SER A 33 -51.40 16.81 -31.45
N SER A 34 -52.73 16.71 -31.33
CA SER A 34 -53.43 15.49 -30.87
C SER A 34 -53.27 14.33 -31.83
N ASN A 35 -53.31 14.62 -33.13
CA ASN A 35 -53.25 13.64 -34.20
C ASN A 35 -51.80 13.18 -34.36
N PHE A 36 -50.84 14.12 -34.35
CA PHE A 36 -49.40 13.81 -34.32
C PHE A 36 -49.02 12.92 -33.13
N ASN A 37 -49.48 13.25 -31.91
CA ASN A 37 -49.27 12.40 -30.74
C ASN A 37 -49.85 10.97 -30.93
N SER A 38 -51.03 10.86 -31.53
CA SER A 38 -51.69 9.56 -31.78
C SER A 38 -50.97 8.74 -32.86
N ILE A 39 -50.52 9.40 -33.93
CA ILE A 39 -49.67 8.83 -34.99
C ILE A 39 -48.36 8.32 -34.39
N ARG A 40 -47.64 9.16 -33.63
CA ARG A 40 -46.35 8.78 -33.04
C ARG A 40 -46.51 7.65 -32.03
N LYS A 41 -47.63 7.60 -31.28
CA LYS A 41 -47.98 6.46 -30.43
C LYS A 41 -48.20 5.19 -31.24
N ALA A 42 -48.83 5.26 -32.42
CA ALA A 42 -49.00 4.08 -33.28
C ALA A 42 -47.64 3.54 -33.78
N ILE A 43 -46.78 4.43 -34.26
CA ILE A 43 -45.42 4.12 -34.72
C ILE A 43 -44.55 3.53 -33.60
N SER A 44 -44.70 3.95 -32.34
CA SER A 44 -43.94 3.38 -31.21
C SER A 44 -44.38 1.98 -30.78
N ASN A 45 -45.55 1.48 -31.21
CA ASN A 45 -45.96 0.10 -30.94
C ASN A 45 -45.61 -0.87 -32.08
N LEU A 46 -44.97 -0.40 -33.16
CA LEU A 46 -44.37 -1.30 -34.16
C LEU A 46 -43.28 -2.13 -33.50
N ASN A 47 -43.09 -3.39 -33.91
CA ASN A 47 -42.02 -4.22 -33.36
C ASN A 47 -40.65 -3.69 -33.78
N ASN A 48 -39.67 -3.81 -32.89
CA ASN A 48 -38.27 -3.53 -33.16
C ASN A 48 -37.52 -4.77 -33.70
N ASP A 49 -38.17 -5.54 -34.58
CA ASP A 49 -37.68 -6.80 -35.16
C ASP A 49 -37.25 -6.67 -36.64
N GLY A 50 -37.24 -5.44 -37.17
CA GLY A 50 -36.95 -5.14 -38.58
C GLY A 50 -38.13 -5.30 -39.54
N THR A 51 -39.32 -5.69 -39.08
CA THR A 51 -40.52 -5.83 -39.94
C THR A 51 -41.48 -4.63 -39.90
N GLY A 52 -41.19 -3.62 -39.06
CA GLY A 52 -42.07 -2.47 -38.83
C GLY A 52 -42.15 -1.52 -40.04
N SER A 53 -43.36 -1.37 -40.59
CA SER A 53 -43.59 -0.57 -41.80
C SER A 53 -44.58 0.58 -41.58
N VAL A 54 -44.35 1.69 -42.29
CA VAL A 54 -45.25 2.84 -42.38
C VAL A 54 -45.69 3.01 -43.83
N ASP A 55 -46.98 3.14 -44.11
CA ASP A 55 -47.48 3.21 -45.49
C ASP A 55 -48.64 4.22 -45.65
N PHE A 56 -48.62 4.97 -46.76
CA PHE A 56 -49.55 6.05 -47.06
C PHE A 56 -50.60 5.61 -48.09
N TYR A 57 -51.83 5.35 -47.64
CA TYR A 57 -52.84 4.69 -48.48
C TYR A 57 -54.09 5.54 -48.74
N GLY A 58 -54.39 5.76 -50.02
CA GLY A 58 -55.53 6.54 -50.49
C GLY A 58 -55.12 7.89 -51.07
N ALA A 59 -55.61 8.97 -50.46
CA ALA A 59 -55.35 10.34 -50.89
C ALA A 59 -53.99 10.88 -50.39
N GLU A 60 -53.57 12.02 -50.95
CA GLU A 60 -52.37 12.74 -50.53
C GLU A 60 -52.42 13.16 -49.04
N VAL A 61 -51.24 13.17 -48.43
CA VAL A 61 -51.02 13.47 -47.01
C VAL A 61 -50.11 14.68 -46.90
N TYR A 62 -50.73 15.83 -46.60
CA TYR A 62 -50.04 17.13 -46.57
C TYR A 62 -49.40 17.38 -45.20
N ALA A 63 -48.07 17.39 -45.15
CA ALA A 63 -47.31 17.77 -43.97
C ALA A 63 -47.08 19.29 -43.93
N TYR A 64 -47.29 19.90 -42.76
CA TYR A 64 -47.06 21.33 -42.55
C TYR A 64 -46.62 21.69 -41.14
N GLY A 65 -45.99 22.86 -40.99
CA GLY A 65 -45.46 23.30 -39.69
C GLY A 65 -44.30 22.41 -39.24
N SER A 66 -44.34 21.93 -38.00
CA SER A 66 -43.35 20.99 -37.48
C SER A 66 -43.77 19.53 -37.67
N LEU A 67 -42.80 18.66 -37.98
CA LEU A 67 -42.93 17.20 -37.91
C LEU A 67 -42.25 16.61 -36.66
N SER A 68 -42.05 17.43 -35.62
CA SER A 68 -41.35 17.08 -34.38
C SER A 68 -42.07 17.60 -33.14
N LYS A 69 -41.93 16.90 -32.02
CA LYS A 69 -42.38 17.40 -30.73
C LYS A 69 -41.51 16.90 -29.59
N ASN A 70 -41.06 17.81 -28.73
CA ASN A 70 -40.24 17.50 -27.55
C ASN A 70 -38.99 16.64 -27.86
N GLY A 71 -38.35 16.86 -29.02
CA GLY A 71 -37.19 16.07 -29.46
C GLY A 71 -37.52 14.74 -30.16
N VAL A 72 -38.80 14.45 -30.40
CA VAL A 72 -39.28 13.23 -31.06
C VAL A 72 -39.90 13.57 -32.42
N GLY A 73 -39.19 13.25 -33.50
CA GLY A 73 -39.68 13.38 -34.86
C GLY A 73 -40.65 12.26 -35.28
N LEU A 74 -41.43 12.50 -36.33
CA LEU A 74 -42.47 11.58 -36.83
C LEU A 74 -41.98 10.14 -37.08
N PHE A 75 -40.81 9.98 -37.71
CA PHE A 75 -40.22 8.69 -38.11
C PHE A 75 -38.99 8.30 -37.25
N SER A 76 -38.87 8.89 -36.05
CA SER A 76 -37.79 8.60 -35.11
C SER A 76 -37.90 7.20 -34.51
N GLY A 77 -36.77 6.59 -34.17
CA GLY A 77 -36.66 5.33 -33.45
C GLY A 77 -36.62 4.09 -34.35
N LYS A 78 -36.03 3.02 -33.81
CA LYS A 78 -35.61 1.82 -34.54
C LYS A 78 -36.74 0.97 -35.13
N ASN A 79 -37.98 1.18 -34.68
CA ASN A 79 -39.14 0.36 -35.00
C ASN A 79 -39.69 0.56 -36.45
N ILE A 80 -38.99 1.30 -37.31
CA ILE A 80 -39.33 1.51 -38.72
C ILE A 80 -38.17 1.00 -39.59
N SER A 81 -38.46 0.06 -40.48
CA SER A 81 -37.53 -0.45 -41.50
C SER A 81 -37.93 -0.10 -42.93
N SER A 82 -39.18 0.33 -43.17
CA SER A 82 -39.67 0.77 -44.47
C SER A 82 -40.72 1.88 -44.38
N ILE A 83 -40.72 2.76 -45.38
CA ILE A 83 -41.81 3.69 -45.70
C ILE A 83 -42.33 3.32 -47.11
N GLY A 84 -43.64 3.18 -47.27
CA GLY A 84 -44.32 2.88 -48.54
C GLY A 84 -45.24 4.01 -49.01
N ASN A 85 -45.49 4.08 -50.33
CA ASN A 85 -46.26 5.14 -51.00
C ASN A 85 -45.78 6.55 -50.59
N ASP A 86 -44.46 6.73 -50.51
CA ASP A 86 -43.77 7.99 -50.18
C ASP A 86 -44.10 9.13 -51.16
N ASP A 87 -44.51 8.78 -52.39
CA ASP A 87 -45.01 9.68 -53.43
C ASP A 87 -46.27 10.47 -53.00
N ARG A 88 -46.99 10.00 -51.97
CA ARG A 88 -48.22 10.64 -51.45
C ARG A 88 -47.97 11.58 -50.27
N PHE A 89 -46.73 11.75 -49.80
CA PHE A 89 -46.40 12.54 -48.61
C PHE A 89 -45.79 13.90 -48.99
N ASP A 90 -46.65 14.90 -49.21
CA ASP A 90 -46.22 16.27 -49.53
C ASP A 90 -45.64 16.98 -48.30
N VAL A 91 -44.33 17.25 -48.33
CA VAL A 91 -43.63 18.02 -47.30
C VAL A 91 -43.42 19.50 -47.64
N SER A 92 -43.93 19.98 -48.77
CA SER A 92 -43.66 21.34 -49.28
C SER A 92 -44.06 22.45 -48.30
N ASN A 93 -44.94 22.19 -47.33
CA ASN A 93 -45.41 23.16 -46.34
C ASN A 93 -44.80 22.97 -44.94
N VAL A 94 -43.84 22.06 -44.78
CA VAL A 94 -43.09 21.84 -43.54
C VAL A 94 -42.07 22.96 -43.31
N THR A 95 -42.00 23.46 -42.08
CA THR A 95 -41.05 24.48 -41.64
C THR A 95 -40.02 23.96 -40.62
N ASP A 96 -40.27 22.81 -40.00
CA ASP A 96 -39.38 22.18 -39.02
C ASP A 96 -39.36 20.64 -39.18
N MET A 97 -38.19 20.11 -39.52
CA MET A 97 -37.89 18.67 -39.67
C MET A 97 -36.93 18.17 -38.58
N SER A 98 -36.81 18.87 -37.45
CA SER A 98 -35.91 18.45 -36.38
C SER A 98 -36.22 17.04 -35.87
N TYR A 99 -35.17 16.24 -35.65
CA TYR A 99 -35.25 14.86 -35.19
C TYR A 99 -36.13 13.91 -36.02
N LEU A 100 -36.51 14.29 -37.26
CA LEU A 100 -37.54 13.59 -38.06
C LEU A 100 -37.30 12.09 -38.16
N PHE A 101 -36.05 11.66 -38.38
CA PHE A 101 -35.62 10.28 -38.48
C PHE A 101 -34.71 9.84 -37.33
N LYS A 102 -34.56 10.61 -36.24
CA LYS A 102 -33.56 10.33 -35.18
C LYS A 102 -33.64 8.86 -34.71
N ASP A 103 -32.51 8.16 -34.68
CA ASP A 103 -32.36 6.73 -34.32
C ASP A 103 -33.24 5.77 -35.14
N SER A 104 -33.66 6.16 -36.34
CA SER A 104 -34.38 5.27 -37.28
C SER A 104 -33.49 4.11 -37.76
N SER A 105 -34.12 3.01 -38.16
CA SER A 105 -33.46 1.84 -38.75
C SER A 105 -33.87 1.59 -40.21
N LEU A 106 -34.43 2.62 -40.86
CA LEU A 106 -34.59 2.69 -42.31
C LEU A 106 -33.24 2.49 -43.02
N THR A 107 -33.16 1.54 -43.92
CA THR A 107 -31.95 1.28 -44.74
C THR A 107 -32.02 1.87 -46.15
N ASN A 108 -33.20 2.34 -46.57
CA ASN A 108 -33.37 3.07 -47.83
C ASN A 108 -33.92 4.47 -47.56
N PHE A 109 -33.22 5.49 -48.06
CA PHE A 109 -33.61 6.91 -48.01
C PHE A 109 -33.79 7.53 -49.41
N SER A 110 -33.86 6.72 -50.48
CA SER A 110 -33.99 7.21 -51.87
C SER A 110 -35.19 8.13 -52.11
N PHE A 111 -36.28 7.90 -51.37
CA PHE A 111 -37.52 8.68 -51.43
C PHE A 111 -37.31 10.18 -51.14
N LEU A 112 -36.29 10.54 -50.36
CA LEU A 112 -35.98 11.92 -50.00
C LEU A 112 -35.65 12.81 -51.21
N SER A 113 -35.24 12.23 -52.34
CA SER A 113 -34.95 12.99 -53.57
C SER A 113 -36.17 13.68 -54.19
N GLY A 114 -37.40 13.27 -53.82
CA GLY A 114 -38.65 13.92 -54.27
C GLY A 114 -39.14 15.08 -53.39
N TRP A 115 -38.50 15.36 -52.25
CA TRP A 115 -39.04 16.25 -51.22
C TRP A 115 -38.71 17.74 -51.45
N ASP A 116 -39.75 18.59 -51.56
CA ASP A 116 -39.60 20.05 -51.50
C ASP A 116 -39.34 20.52 -50.05
N VAL A 117 -38.07 20.64 -49.67
CA VAL A 117 -37.67 21.21 -48.38
C VAL A 117 -37.56 22.74 -48.39
N SER A 118 -37.98 23.45 -49.45
CA SER A 118 -37.73 24.88 -49.63
C SER A 118 -38.42 25.82 -48.63
N LYS A 119 -39.30 25.31 -47.77
CA LYS A 119 -39.90 26.04 -46.63
C LYS A 119 -39.29 25.68 -45.26
N VAL A 120 -38.40 24.69 -45.18
CA VAL A 120 -37.81 24.21 -43.93
C VAL A 120 -36.80 25.22 -43.38
N THR A 121 -36.90 25.48 -42.07
CA THR A 121 -36.04 26.39 -41.31
C THR A 121 -35.20 25.69 -40.25
N ASN A 122 -35.63 24.50 -39.80
CA ASN A 122 -34.94 23.72 -38.78
C ASN A 122 -34.76 22.26 -39.21
N MET A 123 -33.52 21.76 -39.16
CA MET A 123 -33.15 20.37 -39.43
C MET A 123 -32.32 19.77 -38.28
N SER A 124 -32.36 20.37 -37.09
CA SER A 124 -31.53 19.92 -35.97
C SER A 124 -31.82 18.47 -35.57
N GLY A 125 -30.79 17.63 -35.49
CA GLY A 125 -30.91 16.21 -35.17
C GLY A 125 -31.67 15.36 -36.19
N MET A 126 -32.00 15.88 -37.37
CA MET A 126 -32.90 15.24 -38.35
C MET A 126 -32.54 13.78 -38.65
N PHE A 127 -31.24 13.48 -38.80
CA PHE A 127 -30.70 12.15 -39.03
C PHE A 127 -29.79 11.66 -37.88
N SER A 128 -29.87 12.27 -36.69
CA SER A 128 -29.06 11.86 -35.52
C SER A 128 -29.19 10.36 -35.27
N GLY A 129 -28.08 9.64 -35.17
CA GLY A 129 -28.02 8.20 -34.99
C GLY A 129 -28.54 7.35 -36.15
N CYS A 130 -28.71 7.89 -37.37
CA CYS A 130 -29.29 7.11 -38.49
C CYS A 130 -28.31 6.16 -39.19
N ALA A 131 -27.00 6.24 -38.99
CA ALA A 131 -26.02 5.39 -39.70
C ALA A 131 -25.05 4.72 -38.72
N LYS A 132 -25.18 3.41 -38.52
CA LYS A 132 -24.44 2.67 -37.50
C LYS A 132 -23.55 1.60 -38.13
N ARG A 133 -22.23 1.72 -37.90
CA ARG A 133 -21.27 0.64 -38.08
C ARG A 133 -21.52 -0.42 -37.01
N ASN A 134 -21.70 -1.66 -37.43
CA ASN A 134 -21.96 -2.80 -36.58
C ASN A 134 -20.68 -3.62 -36.37
N TYR A 135 -20.60 -4.24 -35.20
CA TYR A 135 -19.51 -5.10 -34.78
C TYR A 135 -20.10 -6.36 -34.13
N ASP A 136 -19.38 -7.48 -34.19
CA ASP A 136 -19.79 -8.73 -33.51
C ASP A 136 -19.37 -8.75 -32.02
N SER A 137 -19.48 -9.90 -31.37
CA SER A 137 -19.07 -10.13 -29.97
C SER A 137 -17.58 -9.94 -29.74
N ASP A 138 -16.78 -10.08 -30.79
CA ASP A 138 -15.31 -10.16 -30.71
C ASP A 138 -14.70 -8.79 -31.09
N GLY A 139 -15.54 -7.84 -31.51
CA GLY A 139 -15.18 -6.48 -31.90
C GLY A 139 -14.85 -6.32 -33.38
N GLU A 140 -15.05 -7.37 -34.20
CA GLU A 140 -14.78 -7.33 -35.64
C GLU A 140 -15.93 -6.66 -36.41
N PHE A 141 -15.60 -6.00 -37.51
CA PHE A 141 -16.53 -5.14 -38.25
C PHE A 141 -17.47 -5.96 -39.15
N THR A 142 -18.76 -6.01 -38.79
CA THR A 142 -19.77 -6.83 -39.50
C THR A 142 -20.54 -6.09 -40.60
N GLY A 143 -20.38 -4.77 -40.72
CA GLY A 143 -20.97 -3.98 -41.79
C GLY A 143 -21.59 -2.67 -41.31
N ILE A 144 -22.36 -2.00 -42.18
CA ILE A 144 -23.01 -0.73 -41.88
C ILE A 144 -24.52 -0.87 -42.09
N THR A 145 -25.31 -0.24 -41.22
CA THR A 145 -26.78 -0.18 -41.33
C THR A 145 -27.29 1.25 -41.25
N GLY A 146 -28.40 1.52 -41.95
CA GLY A 146 -29.09 2.81 -41.92
C GLY A 146 -28.70 3.74 -43.06
N LEU A 147 -28.56 5.05 -42.77
CA LEU A 147 -28.26 6.12 -43.73
C LEU A 147 -26.78 6.09 -44.19
N THR A 148 -26.43 5.14 -45.05
CA THR A 148 -25.06 5.02 -45.60
C THR A 148 -24.81 5.91 -46.81
N ASP A 149 -25.85 6.13 -47.64
CA ASP A 149 -25.80 7.04 -48.79
C ASP A 149 -26.70 8.27 -48.55
N ILE A 150 -26.13 9.45 -48.78
CA ILE A 150 -26.81 10.75 -48.70
C ILE A 150 -27.00 11.41 -50.08
N SER A 151 -26.73 10.70 -51.19
CA SER A 151 -26.89 11.20 -52.56
C SER A 151 -28.32 11.67 -52.88
N ALA A 152 -29.33 11.09 -52.21
CA ALA A 152 -30.73 11.51 -52.30
C ALA A 152 -30.97 12.97 -51.85
N LEU A 153 -30.05 13.55 -51.06
CA LEU A 153 -30.15 14.91 -50.52
C LEU A 153 -29.58 16.00 -51.47
N LYS A 154 -28.94 15.62 -52.59
CA LYS A 154 -28.12 16.52 -53.43
C LYS A 154 -28.86 17.72 -54.03
N ASP A 155 -30.16 17.58 -54.26
CA ASP A 155 -31.01 18.57 -54.96
C ASP A 155 -31.86 19.40 -53.96
N TRP A 156 -31.68 19.22 -52.65
CA TRP A 156 -32.45 19.90 -51.61
C TRP A 156 -32.17 21.41 -51.50
N ASN A 157 -33.24 22.21 -51.61
CA ASN A 157 -33.18 23.66 -51.40
C ASN A 157 -33.19 24.03 -49.91
N VAL A 158 -32.07 23.81 -49.22
CA VAL A 158 -31.88 24.15 -47.79
C VAL A 158 -31.73 25.66 -47.51
N GLY A 159 -31.97 26.54 -48.47
CA GLY A 159 -31.64 27.98 -48.41
C GLY A 159 -32.34 28.80 -47.31
N LYS A 160 -33.33 28.25 -46.62
CA LYS A 160 -34.00 28.87 -45.45
C LYS A 160 -33.63 28.23 -44.10
N VAL A 161 -32.84 27.15 -44.10
CA VAL A 161 -32.46 26.45 -42.86
C VAL A 161 -31.52 27.32 -42.05
N THR A 162 -31.87 27.58 -40.79
CA THR A 162 -31.08 28.37 -39.84
C THR A 162 -30.38 27.50 -38.79
N ASN A 163 -30.84 26.27 -38.58
CA ASN A 163 -30.33 25.35 -37.56
C ASN A 163 -30.13 23.94 -38.15
N MET A 164 -28.87 23.48 -38.16
CA MET A 164 -28.44 22.12 -38.54
C MET A 164 -27.72 21.40 -37.39
N SER A 165 -27.89 21.86 -36.14
CA SER A 165 -27.19 21.26 -35.00
C SER A 165 -27.54 19.78 -34.81
N ASN A 166 -26.54 18.94 -34.57
CA ASN A 166 -26.62 17.50 -34.40
C ASN A 166 -27.19 16.75 -35.62
N MET A 167 -27.30 17.36 -36.81
CA MET A 167 -28.08 16.83 -37.95
C MET A 167 -27.66 15.40 -38.36
N PHE A 168 -26.36 15.09 -38.37
CA PHE A 168 -25.80 13.76 -38.61
C PHE A 168 -24.97 13.25 -37.42
N GLU A 169 -25.27 13.74 -36.20
CA GLU A 169 -24.62 13.29 -34.96
C GLU A 169 -24.78 11.79 -34.79
N GLY A 170 -23.68 11.05 -34.69
CA GLY A 170 -23.68 9.60 -34.53
C GLY A 170 -23.87 8.80 -35.81
N CYS A 171 -23.85 9.43 -36.98
CA CYS A 171 -23.87 8.74 -38.27
C CYS A 171 -22.51 8.16 -38.67
N THR A 172 -21.97 7.28 -37.82
CA THR A 172 -20.70 6.54 -37.99
C THR A 172 -20.56 5.82 -39.35
N GLY A 173 -21.68 5.52 -40.00
CA GLY A 173 -21.76 4.91 -41.32
C GLY A 173 -21.63 5.84 -42.52
N ILE A 174 -21.55 7.17 -42.34
CA ILE A 174 -21.34 8.14 -43.43
C ILE A 174 -19.84 8.36 -43.64
N GLU A 175 -19.38 8.16 -44.88
CA GLU A 175 -17.96 8.21 -45.24
C GLU A 175 -17.64 9.36 -46.23
N GLU A 176 -18.59 9.68 -47.12
CA GLU A 176 -18.50 10.75 -48.11
C GLU A 176 -19.60 11.80 -47.92
N LEU A 177 -19.25 13.07 -48.08
CA LEU A 177 -20.19 14.21 -47.98
C LEU A 177 -20.71 14.71 -49.34
N GLY A 178 -20.54 13.94 -50.41
CA GLY A 178 -20.86 14.34 -51.78
C GLY A 178 -22.32 14.79 -52.00
N GLY A 179 -23.27 14.18 -51.29
CA GLY A 179 -24.69 14.55 -51.34
C GLY A 179 -25.03 15.92 -50.72
N LEU A 180 -24.07 16.60 -50.08
CA LEU A 180 -24.25 17.93 -49.47
C LEU A 180 -23.59 19.06 -50.27
N LYS A 181 -22.92 18.73 -51.39
CA LYS A 181 -21.99 19.64 -52.09
C LYS A 181 -22.61 20.92 -52.62
N ASN A 182 -23.84 20.83 -53.12
CA ASN A 182 -24.54 21.96 -53.75
C ASN A 182 -25.43 22.75 -52.77
N TRP A 183 -25.38 22.46 -51.47
CA TRP A 183 -26.28 23.05 -50.47
C TRP A 183 -25.96 24.53 -50.19
N ASN A 184 -26.96 25.39 -50.38
CA ASN A 184 -26.90 26.79 -49.95
C ASN A 184 -27.14 26.89 -48.42
N VAL A 185 -26.11 26.64 -47.63
CA VAL A 185 -26.13 26.81 -46.16
C VAL A 185 -26.07 28.28 -45.71
N GLY A 186 -26.23 29.25 -46.61
CA GLY A 186 -26.04 30.68 -46.34
C GLY A 186 -26.94 31.30 -45.27
N SER A 187 -28.03 30.62 -44.87
CA SER A 187 -28.93 31.03 -43.78
C SER A 187 -28.61 30.39 -42.43
N VAL A 188 -27.69 29.41 -42.38
CA VAL A 188 -27.40 28.63 -41.17
C VAL A 188 -26.65 29.48 -40.15
N THR A 189 -27.12 29.44 -38.91
CA THR A 189 -26.53 30.11 -37.74
C THR A 189 -25.93 29.12 -36.74
N ASN A 190 -26.41 27.89 -36.70
CA ASN A 190 -25.98 26.86 -35.74
C ASN A 190 -25.63 25.54 -36.45
N MET A 191 -24.36 25.13 -36.32
CA MET A 191 -23.80 23.86 -36.83
C MET A 191 -23.24 22.97 -35.69
N LYS A 192 -23.61 23.24 -34.43
CA LYS A 192 -23.15 22.46 -33.26
C LYS A 192 -23.31 20.95 -33.49
N SER A 193 -22.26 20.16 -33.23
CA SER A 193 -22.26 18.69 -33.34
C SER A 193 -22.74 18.12 -34.69
N MET A 194 -22.76 18.91 -35.78
CA MET A 194 -23.43 18.51 -37.03
C MET A 194 -22.95 17.17 -37.59
N PHE A 195 -21.65 16.87 -37.45
CA PHE A 195 -21.01 15.61 -37.85
C PHE A 195 -20.26 14.95 -36.68
N SER A 196 -20.71 15.15 -35.43
CA SER A 196 -20.06 14.58 -34.26
C SER A 196 -20.36 13.08 -34.09
N ALA A 197 -19.46 12.34 -33.46
CA ALA A 197 -19.71 11.01 -32.91
C ALA A 197 -20.81 11.04 -31.83
N VAL A 198 -21.47 9.90 -31.57
CA VAL A 198 -22.28 9.80 -30.35
C VAL A 198 -21.33 9.76 -29.15
N ILE A 199 -21.50 10.70 -28.23
CA ILE A 199 -20.91 10.64 -26.89
C ILE A 199 -21.73 9.62 -26.09
N THR A 200 -21.26 8.38 -26.00
CA THR A 200 -21.93 7.29 -25.29
C THR A 200 -21.53 7.14 -23.82
N ASP A 201 -20.44 7.80 -23.40
CA ASP A 201 -19.92 7.84 -22.02
C ASP A 201 -19.28 9.22 -21.83
N GLY A 202 -19.81 10.01 -20.90
CA GLY A 202 -19.31 11.36 -20.62
C GLY A 202 -17.99 11.35 -19.85
N ASP A 203 -17.79 10.35 -19.00
CA ASP A 203 -16.65 10.28 -18.09
C ASP A 203 -15.39 9.84 -18.85
N LYS A 204 -15.49 8.83 -19.73
CA LYS A 204 -14.37 8.43 -20.62
C LYS A 204 -13.97 9.52 -21.61
N ARG A 205 -14.95 10.28 -22.12
CA ARG A 205 -14.71 11.44 -22.96
C ARG A 205 -13.89 12.49 -22.19
N ASP A 206 -14.36 12.89 -21.02
CA ASP A 206 -13.76 13.98 -20.24
C ASP A 206 -12.53 13.57 -19.40
N SER A 207 -12.25 12.27 -19.29
CA SER A 207 -10.94 11.72 -18.88
C SER A 207 -9.90 11.64 -20.00
N PHE A 208 -10.26 11.99 -21.24
CA PHE A 208 -9.41 11.89 -22.44
C PHE A 208 -8.85 10.49 -22.75
N ASP A 209 -9.57 9.41 -22.40
CA ASP A 209 -9.15 8.06 -22.78
C ASP A 209 -8.97 8.01 -24.32
N PRO A 210 -7.78 7.65 -24.86
CA PRO A 210 -7.55 7.60 -26.30
C PRO A 210 -8.28 6.42 -26.98
N ASN A 211 -8.78 5.46 -26.20
CA ASN A 211 -9.70 4.40 -26.61
C ASN A 211 -11.16 4.79 -26.27
N GLY A 212 -11.36 6.01 -25.75
CA GLY A 212 -12.52 6.48 -25.00
C GLY A 212 -13.74 6.81 -25.84
N TYR A 213 -14.37 5.77 -26.38
CA TYR A 213 -15.83 5.63 -26.32
C TYR A 213 -16.67 6.80 -26.88
N ALA A 214 -16.22 7.36 -28.00
CA ALA A 214 -17.08 8.07 -28.94
C ALA A 214 -17.09 7.27 -30.26
N GLY A 215 -18.28 6.94 -30.79
CA GLY A 215 -18.39 6.11 -31.99
C GLY A 215 -17.76 6.80 -33.22
N LEU A 216 -16.64 6.27 -33.73
CA LEU A 216 -15.84 6.91 -34.78
C LEU A 216 -16.68 7.31 -35.99
N MET A 217 -16.72 8.62 -36.28
CA MET A 217 -17.31 9.15 -37.50
C MET A 217 -16.34 8.89 -38.66
N ASN A 218 -16.76 8.07 -39.63
CA ASN A 218 -15.88 7.58 -40.69
C ASN A 218 -15.74 8.52 -41.89
N ILE A 219 -16.07 9.80 -41.73
CA ILE A 219 -15.90 10.85 -42.74
C ILE A 219 -14.39 11.03 -43.01
N THR A 220 -13.97 10.88 -44.27
CA THR A 220 -12.54 10.88 -44.63
C THR A 220 -12.04 12.20 -45.24
N SER A 221 -12.92 12.99 -45.87
CA SER A 221 -12.61 14.27 -46.52
C SER A 221 -13.75 15.28 -46.39
N LEU A 222 -13.39 16.57 -46.30
CA LEU A 222 -14.32 17.71 -46.29
C LEU A 222 -14.38 18.49 -47.62
N GLU A 223 -13.72 18.04 -48.70
CA GLU A 223 -13.78 18.71 -50.02
C GLU A 223 -15.20 19.03 -50.50
N PRO A 224 -16.23 18.16 -50.30
CA PRO A 224 -17.59 18.48 -50.72
C PRO A 224 -18.16 19.75 -50.06
N LEU A 225 -17.65 20.18 -48.91
CA LEU A 225 -18.16 21.36 -48.17
C LEU A 225 -17.44 22.67 -48.55
N LYS A 226 -16.53 22.65 -49.54
CA LYS A 226 -15.67 23.80 -49.87
C LYS A 226 -16.42 25.06 -50.33
N ASP A 227 -17.57 24.87 -50.98
CA ASP A 227 -18.38 25.93 -51.58
C ASP A 227 -19.47 26.45 -50.61
N TRP A 228 -19.48 25.97 -49.36
CA TRP A 228 -20.44 26.37 -48.33
C TRP A 228 -20.21 27.80 -47.79
N ASN A 229 -21.27 28.63 -47.85
CA ASN A 229 -21.27 29.96 -47.26
C ASN A 229 -21.60 29.94 -45.75
N VAL A 230 -20.59 29.71 -44.91
CA VAL A 230 -20.76 29.71 -43.44
C VAL A 230 -20.80 31.11 -42.78
N SER A 231 -20.92 32.21 -43.54
CA SER A 231 -20.78 33.59 -43.02
C SER A 231 -21.88 34.08 -42.05
N ASN A 232 -22.91 33.26 -41.83
CA ASN A 232 -23.95 33.50 -40.82
C ASN A 232 -23.83 32.59 -39.57
N VAL A 233 -22.91 31.61 -39.56
CA VAL A 233 -22.73 30.67 -38.45
C VAL A 233 -22.13 31.37 -37.23
N THR A 234 -22.73 31.16 -36.06
CA THR A 234 -22.29 31.66 -34.75
C THR A 234 -21.77 30.56 -33.83
N ASN A 235 -22.24 29.31 -34.00
CA ASN A 235 -21.81 28.17 -33.19
C ASN A 235 -21.33 27.00 -34.05
N MET A 236 -20.10 26.54 -33.78
CA MET A 236 -19.45 25.35 -34.35
C MET A 236 -18.93 24.39 -33.25
N ASP A 237 -19.47 24.45 -32.03
CA ASP A 237 -19.10 23.55 -30.94
C ASP A 237 -19.24 22.08 -31.37
N SER A 238 -18.25 21.24 -31.07
CA SER A 238 -18.24 19.80 -31.34
C SER A 238 -18.51 19.41 -32.82
N MET A 239 -18.44 20.33 -33.79
CA MET A 239 -18.96 20.10 -35.15
C MET A 239 -18.40 18.84 -35.83
N PHE A 240 -17.15 18.50 -35.57
CA PHE A 240 -16.46 17.29 -36.04
C PHE A 240 -15.87 16.47 -34.86
N GLU A 241 -16.37 16.62 -33.64
CA GLU A 241 -15.87 15.89 -32.46
C GLU A 241 -16.07 14.38 -32.67
N GLY A 242 -14.97 13.62 -32.64
CA GLY A 242 -14.97 12.16 -32.92
C GLY A 242 -14.79 11.75 -34.38
N CYS A 243 -14.49 12.69 -35.30
CA CYS A 243 -14.07 12.39 -36.68
C CYS A 243 -12.63 11.83 -36.75
N GLY A 244 -12.39 10.70 -36.11
CA GLY A 244 -11.06 10.07 -36.05
C GLY A 244 -10.50 9.66 -37.42
N SER A 245 -11.36 9.30 -38.38
CA SER A 245 -10.97 8.90 -39.74
C SER A 245 -10.72 10.07 -40.71
N LEU A 246 -10.92 11.32 -40.27
CA LEU A 246 -10.79 12.49 -41.12
C LEU A 246 -9.32 12.85 -41.35
N GLU A 247 -8.85 12.72 -42.60
CA GLU A 247 -7.45 12.98 -42.98
C GLU A 247 -7.29 14.17 -43.94
N ASP A 248 -8.38 14.59 -44.59
CA ASP A 248 -8.38 15.60 -45.65
C ASP A 248 -9.31 16.78 -45.34
N PHE A 249 -8.72 17.86 -44.83
CA PHE A 249 -9.42 19.08 -44.41
C PHE A 249 -9.55 20.13 -45.53
N THR A 250 -9.29 19.73 -46.79
CA THR A 250 -9.39 20.64 -47.94
C THR A 250 -10.83 21.15 -48.13
N GLY A 251 -10.95 22.40 -48.57
CA GLY A 251 -12.22 23.12 -48.74
C GLY A 251 -12.53 24.12 -47.62
N LEU A 252 -12.00 23.92 -46.42
CA LEU A 252 -12.21 24.83 -45.29
C LEU A 252 -11.44 26.15 -45.39
N GLU A 253 -10.51 26.28 -46.35
CA GLU A 253 -9.56 27.41 -46.44
C GLU A 253 -10.23 28.74 -46.79
N ASN A 254 -11.47 28.72 -47.28
CA ASN A 254 -12.22 29.90 -47.73
C ASN A 254 -13.47 30.18 -46.90
N TRP A 255 -13.70 29.40 -45.83
CA TRP A 255 -14.83 29.59 -44.92
C TRP A 255 -14.73 30.92 -44.15
N ASN A 256 -15.78 31.73 -44.23
CA ASN A 256 -15.86 33.03 -43.56
C ASN A 256 -16.38 32.88 -42.12
N THR A 257 -15.49 32.58 -41.18
CA THR A 257 -15.81 32.35 -39.76
C THR A 257 -16.09 33.60 -38.94
N LYS A 258 -16.12 34.81 -39.55
CA LYS A 258 -16.17 36.11 -38.84
C LYS A 258 -17.35 36.31 -37.85
N LYS A 259 -18.39 35.47 -37.94
CA LYS A 259 -19.53 35.50 -37.01
C LYS A 259 -19.48 34.42 -35.91
N VAL A 260 -18.53 33.48 -35.96
CA VAL A 260 -18.43 32.37 -35.00
C VAL A 260 -17.99 32.91 -33.64
N GLU A 261 -18.76 32.58 -32.62
CA GLU A 261 -18.59 33.02 -31.23
C GLU A 261 -18.12 31.86 -30.33
N SER A 262 -18.27 30.61 -30.78
CA SER A 262 -17.88 29.40 -30.04
C SER A 262 -17.43 28.24 -30.95
N MET A 263 -16.32 27.58 -30.58
CA MET A 263 -15.69 26.44 -31.27
C MET A 263 -15.23 25.36 -30.27
N ASN A 264 -15.91 25.19 -29.13
CA ASN A 264 -15.47 24.24 -28.09
C ASN A 264 -15.51 22.80 -28.63
N SER A 265 -14.47 22.02 -28.38
CA SER A 265 -14.32 20.62 -28.79
C SER A 265 -14.44 20.37 -30.30
N MET A 266 -14.40 21.40 -31.16
CA MET A 266 -14.74 21.31 -32.59
C MET A 266 -14.01 20.19 -33.35
N PHE A 267 -12.74 19.91 -33.00
CA PHE A 267 -11.92 18.82 -33.55
C PHE A 267 -11.36 17.88 -32.47
N ARG A 268 -12.04 17.77 -31.32
CA ARG A 268 -11.67 16.81 -30.27
C ARG A 268 -11.76 15.38 -30.83
N TYR A 269 -10.79 14.53 -30.50
CA TYR A 269 -10.68 13.16 -31.03
C TYR A 269 -10.49 13.05 -32.57
N CYS A 270 -10.20 14.13 -33.29
CA CYS A 270 -9.82 14.09 -34.71
C CYS A 270 -8.38 13.54 -34.88
N MET A 271 -8.18 12.25 -34.61
CA MET A 271 -6.87 11.62 -34.48
C MET A 271 -5.96 11.75 -35.72
N ASN A 272 -6.51 11.96 -36.92
CA ASN A 272 -5.75 12.13 -38.16
C ASN A 272 -5.72 13.59 -38.68
N ILE A 273 -6.10 14.58 -37.86
CA ILE A 273 -5.97 16.01 -38.22
C ILE A 273 -4.53 16.36 -38.60
N GLY A 274 -4.38 17.04 -39.74
CA GLY A 274 -3.07 17.37 -40.31
C GLY A 274 -2.25 16.16 -40.80
N LYS A 275 -2.77 14.93 -40.89
CA LYS A 275 -1.97 13.77 -41.32
C LYS A 275 -1.37 13.93 -42.73
N LYS A 276 -2.08 14.63 -43.62
CA LYS A 276 -1.74 14.81 -45.05
C LYS A 276 -0.62 15.83 -45.30
N ASP A 277 -0.54 16.90 -44.50
CA ASP A 277 0.41 18.02 -44.70
C ASP A 277 1.23 18.38 -43.42
N LYS A 278 0.96 17.69 -42.32
CA LYS A 278 1.50 17.89 -40.96
C LYS A 278 1.12 19.22 -40.31
N SER A 279 -0.01 19.83 -40.66
CA SER A 279 -0.37 21.15 -40.13
C SER A 279 -1.88 21.39 -39.94
N LEU A 280 -2.23 22.63 -39.60
CA LEU A 280 -3.58 23.19 -39.48
C LEU A 280 -3.85 24.23 -40.61
N ASN A 281 -3.10 24.20 -41.72
CA ASN A 281 -3.16 25.16 -42.85
C ASN A 281 -4.60 25.44 -43.36
N ALA A 282 -5.49 24.45 -43.25
CA ALA A 282 -6.90 24.57 -43.59
C ALA A 282 -7.62 25.76 -42.90
N PHE A 283 -7.10 26.24 -41.76
CA PHE A 283 -7.71 27.29 -40.95
C PHE A 283 -6.97 28.64 -41.00
N GLN A 284 -5.95 28.78 -41.86
CA GLN A 284 -5.04 29.94 -41.88
C GLN A 284 -5.76 31.28 -42.19
N LYS A 285 -6.87 31.23 -42.92
CA LYS A 285 -7.68 32.42 -43.29
C LYS A 285 -8.85 32.70 -42.34
N TRP A 286 -9.06 31.90 -41.30
CA TRP A 286 -10.23 32.00 -40.42
C TRP A 286 -10.16 33.26 -39.55
N ASP A 287 -11.20 34.09 -39.65
CA ASP A 287 -11.42 35.22 -38.74
C ASP A 287 -12.09 34.70 -37.46
N VAL A 288 -11.28 34.37 -36.46
CA VAL A 288 -11.74 33.94 -35.13
C VAL A 288 -11.92 35.10 -34.15
N SER A 289 -11.92 36.36 -34.62
CA SER A 289 -11.91 37.56 -33.75
C SER A 289 -13.14 37.72 -32.85
N LYS A 290 -14.19 36.91 -33.05
CA LYS A 290 -15.38 36.82 -32.20
C LYS A 290 -15.39 35.63 -31.23
N VAL A 291 -14.52 34.64 -31.40
CA VAL A 291 -14.57 33.39 -30.64
C VAL A 291 -14.21 33.65 -29.18
N THR A 292 -15.06 33.15 -28.28
CA THR A 292 -14.88 33.24 -26.81
C THR A 292 -14.50 31.90 -26.19
N GLY A 293 -15.06 30.80 -26.71
CA GLY A 293 -14.79 29.43 -26.27
C GLY A 293 -14.00 28.61 -27.29
N THR A 294 -12.82 28.14 -26.88
CA THR A 294 -11.96 27.20 -27.62
C THR A 294 -11.63 25.95 -26.78
N ARG A 295 -12.47 25.62 -25.78
CA ARG A 295 -12.19 24.55 -24.81
C ARG A 295 -12.06 23.20 -25.50
N ALA A 296 -10.98 22.47 -25.23
CA ALA A 296 -10.69 21.15 -25.82
C ALA A 296 -10.68 21.12 -27.37
N MET A 297 -10.52 22.26 -28.06
CA MET A 297 -10.75 22.38 -29.51
C MET A 297 -9.96 21.38 -30.36
N PHE A 298 -8.72 21.06 -29.96
CA PHE A 298 -7.84 20.10 -30.63
C PHE A 298 -7.41 18.95 -29.70
N ALA A 299 -8.12 18.71 -28.60
CA ALA A 299 -7.71 17.71 -27.61
C ALA A 299 -7.85 16.27 -28.13
N VAL A 300 -6.91 15.40 -27.73
CA VAL A 300 -6.73 14.03 -28.20
C VAL A 300 -6.56 13.97 -29.73
N THR A 301 -5.48 14.59 -30.23
CA THR A 301 -5.13 14.60 -31.65
C THR A 301 -3.64 14.33 -31.89
N LYS A 302 -3.24 14.13 -33.16
CA LYS A 302 -1.85 13.82 -33.55
C LYS A 302 -1.17 14.98 -34.30
N ILE A 303 -1.61 16.22 -34.07
CA ILE A 303 -0.93 17.43 -34.60
C ILE A 303 0.56 17.41 -34.23
N GLN A 304 1.43 17.82 -35.14
CA GLN A 304 2.88 17.89 -34.88
C GLN A 304 3.33 19.31 -34.52
N ASN A 305 2.63 20.32 -35.01
CA ASN A 305 2.93 21.74 -34.83
C ASN A 305 1.67 22.61 -34.96
N THR A 306 1.84 23.92 -34.77
CA THR A 306 0.79 24.95 -34.80
C THR A 306 0.75 25.79 -36.09
N VAL A 307 1.36 25.34 -37.20
CA VAL A 307 1.29 26.02 -38.50
C VAL A 307 -0.14 25.99 -39.05
N GLY A 308 -0.67 27.15 -39.45
CA GLY A 308 -2.05 27.32 -39.93
C GLY A 308 -3.00 27.98 -38.94
N ILE A 309 -2.58 28.24 -37.69
CA ILE A 309 -3.32 29.06 -36.72
C ILE A 309 -2.55 30.31 -36.29
N GLU A 310 -1.44 30.62 -36.96
CA GLU A 310 -0.50 31.69 -36.58
C GLU A 310 -1.04 33.12 -36.76
N ASN A 311 -2.17 33.31 -37.44
CA ASN A 311 -2.77 34.64 -37.68
C ASN A 311 -4.09 34.85 -36.94
N TRP A 312 -4.47 33.92 -36.04
CA TRP A 312 -5.72 33.97 -35.29
C TRP A 312 -5.75 35.10 -34.26
N ASN A 313 -6.78 35.94 -34.33
CA ASN A 313 -7.04 37.00 -33.36
C ASN A 313 -7.81 36.44 -32.15
N VAL A 314 -7.08 35.95 -31.14
CA VAL A 314 -7.66 35.38 -29.92
C VAL A 314 -8.12 36.40 -28.86
N SER A 315 -8.20 37.71 -29.20
CA SER A 315 -8.52 38.81 -28.24
C SER A 315 -9.88 38.79 -27.56
N ASN A 316 -10.76 37.84 -27.92
CA ASN A 316 -12.03 37.58 -27.24
C ASN A 316 -12.09 36.22 -26.51
N VAL A 317 -11.08 35.35 -26.66
CA VAL A 317 -11.01 34.06 -25.97
C VAL A 317 -10.82 34.28 -24.47
N THR A 318 -11.71 33.73 -23.65
CA THR A 318 -11.69 33.90 -22.18
C THR A 318 -11.05 32.73 -21.45
N ALA A 319 -10.97 31.56 -22.08
CA ALA A 319 -10.32 30.37 -21.54
C ALA A 319 -9.78 29.49 -22.69
N MET A 320 -8.56 28.96 -22.52
CA MET A 320 -7.94 27.99 -23.43
C MET A 320 -7.87 26.60 -22.79
N ASP A 321 -8.87 26.31 -21.94
CA ASP A 321 -8.96 25.08 -21.16
C ASP A 321 -8.92 23.86 -22.07
N ASP A 322 -8.14 22.85 -21.68
CA ASP A 322 -7.96 21.60 -22.40
C ASP A 322 -7.49 21.74 -23.87
N MET A 323 -7.17 22.93 -24.39
CA MET A 323 -7.21 23.22 -25.84
C MET A 323 -6.36 22.27 -26.71
N PHE A 324 -5.19 21.86 -26.22
CA PHE A 324 -4.29 20.89 -26.84
C PHE A 324 -4.02 19.67 -25.91
N ALA A 325 -4.91 19.36 -24.96
CA ALA A 325 -4.74 18.24 -24.04
C ALA A 325 -4.62 16.91 -24.80
N ASN A 326 -3.64 16.08 -24.42
CA ASN A 326 -3.27 14.81 -25.05
C ASN A 326 -3.00 14.91 -26.56
N CYS A 327 -2.45 16.03 -27.02
CA CYS A 327 -1.87 16.16 -28.36
C CYS A 327 -0.51 15.43 -28.46
N TYR A 328 -0.51 14.10 -28.42
CA TYR A 328 0.71 13.28 -28.30
C TYR A 328 1.78 13.55 -29.39
N GLY A 329 1.40 14.06 -30.56
CA GLY A 329 2.34 14.42 -31.64
C GLY A 329 3.04 15.76 -31.46
N LEU A 330 2.53 16.65 -30.59
CA LEU A 330 2.86 18.07 -30.58
C LEU A 330 4.25 18.31 -29.98
N ASN A 331 5.15 18.85 -30.81
CA ASN A 331 6.53 19.15 -30.43
C ASN A 331 6.98 20.58 -30.77
N ASN A 332 6.21 21.32 -31.57
CA ASN A 332 6.54 22.67 -32.01
C ASN A 332 5.33 23.61 -31.94
N ILE A 333 5.31 24.48 -30.93
CA ILE A 333 4.26 25.49 -30.72
C ILE A 333 4.66 26.91 -31.19
N LYS A 334 5.65 27.02 -32.09
CA LYS A 334 6.29 28.28 -32.51
C LYS A 334 5.32 29.38 -32.93
N GLU A 335 4.23 28.99 -33.57
CA GLU A 335 3.26 29.91 -34.16
C GLU A 335 2.42 30.65 -33.11
N LEU A 336 2.28 30.08 -31.90
CA LEU A 336 1.58 30.71 -30.78
C LEU A 336 2.26 32.01 -30.29
N ALA A 337 3.52 32.26 -30.69
CA ALA A 337 4.18 33.55 -30.50
C ALA A 337 3.46 34.71 -31.21
N ASN A 338 2.76 34.43 -32.32
CA ASN A 338 2.03 35.46 -33.03
C ASN A 338 0.81 35.97 -32.25
N TRP A 339 0.20 35.13 -31.40
CA TRP A 339 -0.95 35.50 -30.56
C TRP A 339 -0.61 36.54 -29.48
N ALA A 340 0.66 36.93 -29.35
CA ALA A 340 1.12 38.03 -28.50
C ALA A 340 1.57 39.30 -29.26
N LYS A 341 1.72 39.26 -30.60
CA LYS A 341 2.22 40.38 -31.42
C LYS A 341 1.40 41.65 -31.23
N ASP A 342 0.08 41.52 -31.43
CA ASP A 342 -0.88 42.51 -31.01
C ASP A 342 -1.06 42.36 -29.50
N LYS A 343 -0.45 43.27 -28.73
CA LYS A 343 -0.17 43.18 -27.28
C LYS A 343 -1.40 43.17 -26.34
N SER A 344 -2.54 42.72 -26.82
CA SER A 344 -3.79 42.53 -26.09
C SER A 344 -4.47 41.17 -26.37
N SER A 345 -4.03 40.40 -27.36
CA SER A 345 -4.80 39.23 -27.83
C SER A 345 -4.91 38.10 -26.81
N THR A 346 -3.94 37.89 -25.93
CA THR A 346 -4.06 36.93 -24.80
C THR A 346 -4.62 37.55 -23.51
N SER A 347 -4.85 38.87 -23.46
CA SER A 347 -5.13 39.60 -22.20
C SER A 347 -6.52 39.37 -21.58
N LYS A 348 -7.42 38.64 -22.25
CA LYS A 348 -8.72 38.22 -21.69
C LYS A 348 -8.74 36.81 -21.11
N LEU A 349 -7.63 36.07 -21.19
CA LEU A 349 -7.54 34.74 -20.61
C LEU A 349 -7.71 34.79 -19.09
N THR A 350 -8.65 33.99 -18.60
CA THR A 350 -8.98 33.80 -17.17
C THR A 350 -8.59 32.42 -16.67
N SER A 351 -8.40 31.46 -17.58
CA SER A 351 -8.03 30.06 -17.30
C SER A 351 -7.21 29.47 -18.45
N THR A 352 -6.22 28.64 -18.09
CA THR A 352 -5.38 27.82 -18.99
C THR A 352 -5.32 26.36 -18.51
N PHE A 353 -6.38 25.92 -17.83
CA PHE A 353 -6.57 24.58 -17.26
C PHE A 353 -6.20 23.49 -18.27
N ARG A 354 -5.26 22.60 -17.96
CA ARG A 354 -4.83 21.46 -18.81
C ARG A 354 -4.48 21.82 -20.27
N MET A 355 -4.12 23.08 -20.58
CA MET A 355 -3.99 23.55 -21.96
C MET A 355 -3.02 22.69 -22.81
N PHE A 356 -1.92 22.23 -22.23
CA PHE A 356 -0.95 21.31 -22.84
C PHE A 356 -0.78 20.01 -22.02
N TYR A 357 -1.81 19.59 -21.28
CA TYR A 357 -1.80 18.33 -20.53
C TYR A 357 -1.41 17.15 -21.45
N GLY A 358 -0.54 16.24 -21.02
CA GLY A 358 -0.14 15.06 -21.81
C GLY A 358 0.59 15.37 -23.13
N CYS A 359 1.08 16.60 -23.34
CA CYS A 359 1.88 16.97 -24.51
C CYS A 359 3.36 16.59 -24.33
N ASN A 360 3.62 15.30 -24.12
CA ASN A 360 4.92 14.76 -23.66
C ASN A 360 6.14 15.19 -24.49
N ASN A 361 5.94 15.54 -25.77
CA ASN A 361 6.95 15.95 -26.74
C ASN A 361 7.23 17.46 -26.81
N ILE A 362 6.53 18.31 -26.04
CA ILE A 362 6.88 19.74 -25.93
C ILE A 362 8.13 19.89 -25.06
N SER A 363 9.21 20.41 -25.65
CA SER A 363 10.47 20.70 -24.95
C SER A 363 10.76 22.19 -24.77
N SER A 364 10.13 23.08 -25.54
CA SER A 364 10.31 24.54 -25.42
C SER A 364 8.99 25.29 -25.43
N ILE A 365 8.88 26.21 -24.46
CA ILE A 365 7.76 27.14 -24.29
C ILE A 365 8.14 28.60 -24.67
N GLU A 366 9.23 28.81 -25.43
CA GLU A 366 9.57 30.14 -25.99
C GLU A 366 8.37 30.90 -26.59
N PRO A 367 7.47 30.26 -27.35
CA PRO A 367 6.38 30.97 -28.04
C PRO A 367 5.36 31.61 -27.08
N LEU A 368 5.39 31.24 -25.80
CA LEU A 368 4.48 31.75 -24.78
C LEU A 368 5.08 32.95 -23.99
N LYS A 369 6.32 33.37 -24.27
CA LYS A 369 7.05 34.38 -23.48
C LYS A 369 6.37 35.76 -23.43
N ASP A 370 5.78 36.18 -24.55
CA ASP A 370 5.13 37.50 -24.69
C ASP A 370 3.63 37.45 -24.31
N TRP A 371 3.11 36.31 -23.85
CA TRP A 371 1.69 36.14 -23.49
C TRP A 371 1.30 36.94 -22.24
N LYS A 372 0.12 37.57 -22.28
CA LYS A 372 -0.44 38.33 -21.16
C LYS A 372 -1.37 37.49 -20.29
N VAL A 373 -0.78 36.83 -19.30
CA VAL A 373 -1.51 36.06 -18.29
C VAL A 373 -2.01 36.91 -17.10
N ASP A 374 -1.94 38.26 -17.17
CA ASP A 374 -2.31 39.18 -16.09
C ASP A 374 -3.69 38.90 -15.45
N ASN A 375 -4.65 38.35 -16.21
CA ASN A 375 -6.02 38.05 -15.76
C ASN A 375 -6.29 36.57 -15.46
N VAL A 376 -5.29 35.68 -15.62
CA VAL A 376 -5.46 34.25 -15.39
C VAL A 376 -5.59 33.97 -13.89
N THR A 377 -6.61 33.21 -13.53
CA THR A 377 -6.95 32.80 -12.16
C THR A 377 -6.70 31.31 -11.91
N ASN A 378 -6.63 30.51 -12.97
CA ASN A 378 -6.48 29.07 -12.94
C ASN A 378 -5.40 28.61 -13.93
N MET A 379 -4.33 27.97 -13.42
CA MET A 379 -3.25 27.36 -14.20
C MET A 379 -3.09 25.85 -13.94
N HIS A 380 -4.09 25.25 -13.29
CA HIS A 380 -4.22 23.82 -13.03
C HIS A 380 -3.74 22.97 -14.23
N GLU A 381 -2.70 22.18 -14.01
CA GLU A 381 -2.11 21.23 -14.97
C GLU A 381 -1.73 21.79 -16.35
N MET A 382 -1.48 23.10 -16.47
CA MET A 382 -1.25 23.74 -17.77
C MET A 382 -0.16 23.05 -18.63
N PHE A 383 0.90 22.52 -18.00
CA PHE A 383 1.97 21.76 -18.65
C PHE A 383 2.13 20.33 -18.09
N SER A 384 1.12 19.79 -17.38
CA SER A 384 1.16 18.44 -16.81
C SER A 384 1.50 17.40 -17.88
N GLY A 385 2.43 16.50 -17.62
CA GLY A 385 2.93 15.50 -18.56
C GLY A 385 3.92 15.98 -19.63
N CYS A 386 4.31 17.27 -19.68
CA CYS A 386 5.32 17.79 -20.64
C CYS A 386 6.75 17.29 -20.31
N SER A 387 6.98 15.97 -20.43
CA SER A 387 8.19 15.28 -19.96
C SER A 387 9.51 15.81 -20.52
N GLY A 388 9.48 16.36 -21.74
CA GLY A 388 10.63 16.94 -22.43
C GLY A 388 10.95 18.39 -22.09
N LEU A 389 10.14 19.08 -21.28
CA LEU A 389 10.35 20.47 -20.87
C LEU A 389 11.51 20.58 -19.87
N ASP A 390 12.55 21.36 -20.21
CA ASP A 390 13.78 21.47 -19.40
C ASP A 390 14.07 22.88 -18.84
N SER A 391 13.39 23.93 -19.33
CA SER A 391 13.59 25.32 -18.92
C SER A 391 12.29 26.13 -18.84
N LEU A 392 12.19 26.95 -17.79
CA LEU A 392 11.07 27.89 -17.57
C LEU A 392 11.44 29.35 -17.87
N SER A 393 12.63 29.60 -18.44
CA SER A 393 13.22 30.92 -18.68
C SER A 393 12.44 31.85 -19.61
N TYR A 394 11.49 31.29 -20.35
CA TYR A 394 10.57 32.01 -21.21
C TYR A 394 9.34 32.55 -20.46
N ILE A 395 8.94 31.95 -19.34
CA ILE A 395 7.76 32.37 -18.54
C ILE A 395 8.12 33.10 -17.24
N LYS A 396 9.41 33.38 -17.00
CA LYS A 396 9.92 34.12 -15.83
C LYS A 396 9.27 35.51 -15.61
N ASP A 397 8.87 36.17 -16.70
CA ASP A 397 8.33 37.53 -16.73
C ASP A 397 6.77 37.55 -16.73
N TRP A 398 6.13 36.37 -16.64
CA TRP A 398 4.68 36.25 -16.47
C TRP A 398 4.20 36.83 -15.13
N LYS A 399 3.07 37.53 -15.18
CA LYS A 399 2.41 38.11 -14.00
C LYS A 399 1.31 37.20 -13.46
N VAL A 400 1.68 36.35 -12.51
CA VAL A 400 0.77 35.41 -11.85
C VAL A 400 0.00 36.01 -10.65
N ASP A 401 0.00 37.33 -10.48
CA ASP A 401 -0.67 38.11 -9.41
C ASP A 401 -2.13 37.73 -9.11
N ASN A 402 -2.84 37.19 -10.11
CA ASN A 402 -4.26 36.83 -10.06
C ASN A 402 -4.52 35.32 -9.94
N VAL A 403 -3.49 34.47 -10.03
CA VAL A 403 -3.64 33.00 -9.99
C VAL A 403 -4.00 32.54 -8.59
N THR A 404 -4.97 31.62 -8.51
CA THR A 404 -5.52 31.04 -7.29
C THR A 404 -5.31 29.53 -7.20
N ASN A 405 -5.33 28.83 -8.34
CA ASN A 405 -5.04 27.40 -8.46
C ASN A 405 -3.78 27.17 -9.33
N MET A 406 -2.80 26.45 -8.79
CA MET A 406 -1.59 25.99 -9.49
C MET A 406 -1.40 24.46 -9.39
N TYR A 407 -2.47 23.70 -9.10
CA TYR A 407 -2.48 22.23 -9.03
C TYR A 407 -1.74 21.61 -10.23
N GLY A 408 -0.83 20.67 -9.98
CA GLY A 408 -0.21 19.84 -11.02
C GLY A 408 0.47 20.61 -12.17
N MET A 409 0.72 21.92 -12.04
CA MET A 409 1.00 22.81 -13.18
C MET A 409 2.18 22.33 -14.04
N PHE A 410 3.18 21.72 -13.39
CA PHE A 410 4.35 21.10 -14.02
C PHE A 410 4.49 19.61 -13.65
N SER A 411 3.42 18.95 -13.21
CA SER A 411 3.45 17.51 -12.90
C SER A 411 3.96 16.70 -14.10
N GLY A 412 4.72 15.64 -13.87
CA GLY A 412 5.34 14.80 -14.91
C GLY A 412 6.37 15.49 -15.81
N CYS A 413 6.76 16.75 -15.56
CA CYS A 413 7.82 17.45 -16.32
C CYS A 413 9.22 16.94 -15.91
N SER A 414 9.53 15.68 -16.24
CA SER A 414 10.75 14.99 -15.83
C SER A 414 12.07 15.66 -16.27
N GLY A 415 12.06 16.48 -17.32
CA GLY A 415 13.21 17.24 -17.82
C GLY A 415 13.57 18.48 -16.98
N LEU A 416 12.64 19.00 -16.17
CA LEU A 416 12.88 20.20 -15.37
C LEU A 416 13.93 19.92 -14.30
N ASN A 417 14.96 20.78 -14.28
CA ASN A 417 16.12 20.65 -13.40
C ASN A 417 16.26 21.81 -12.40
N SER A 418 15.74 23.00 -12.74
CA SER A 418 15.77 24.22 -11.93
C SER A 418 14.47 25.01 -12.05
N LEU A 419 14.03 25.60 -10.94
CA LEU A 419 12.93 26.56 -10.85
C LEU A 419 13.42 28.01 -10.73
N SER A 420 14.71 28.28 -10.92
CA SER A 420 15.34 29.61 -10.72
C SER A 420 14.65 30.74 -11.50
N ASP A 421 14.15 30.45 -12.69
CA ASP A 421 13.38 31.39 -13.52
C ASP A 421 12.08 31.88 -12.85
N LEU A 422 11.48 31.11 -11.93
CA LEU A 422 10.26 31.49 -11.21
C LEU A 422 10.53 32.45 -10.02
N ALA A 423 11.76 32.94 -9.85
CA ALA A 423 12.19 33.78 -8.72
C ALA A 423 11.51 35.16 -8.61
N ASN A 424 10.74 35.57 -9.62
CA ASN A 424 10.00 36.83 -9.63
C ASN A 424 8.47 36.63 -9.64
N TRP A 425 7.98 35.38 -9.67
CA TRP A 425 6.56 35.08 -9.61
C TRP A 425 5.95 35.43 -8.24
N LYS A 426 4.71 35.90 -8.27
CA LYS A 426 4.02 36.47 -7.11
C LYS A 426 2.73 35.71 -6.79
N VAL A 427 2.88 34.63 -6.03
CA VAL A 427 1.83 33.66 -5.69
C VAL A 427 0.92 34.09 -4.52
N ASP A 428 0.83 35.39 -4.20
CA ASP A 428 0.08 35.95 -3.04
C ASP A 428 -1.42 35.58 -2.96
N LYS A 429 -1.99 35.01 -4.03
CA LYS A 429 -3.40 34.59 -4.12
C LYS A 429 -3.61 33.08 -4.24
N VAL A 430 -2.54 32.31 -4.42
CA VAL A 430 -2.63 30.85 -4.59
C VAL A 430 -3.08 30.22 -3.28
N THR A 431 -4.16 29.44 -3.34
CA THR A 431 -4.68 28.62 -2.23
C THR A 431 -4.31 27.15 -2.36
N ASP A 432 -3.90 26.74 -3.56
CA ASP A 432 -3.78 25.35 -3.96
C ASP A 432 -2.49 25.13 -4.78
N MET A 433 -1.63 24.22 -4.29
CA MET A 433 -0.38 23.79 -4.91
C MET A 433 -0.20 22.25 -4.89
N HIS A 434 -1.28 21.45 -4.77
CA HIS A 434 -1.11 19.98 -4.82
C HIS A 434 -0.53 19.52 -6.17
N ASP A 435 0.22 18.42 -6.19
CA ASP A 435 0.97 17.87 -7.35
C ASP A 435 1.91 18.83 -8.12
N MET A 436 2.14 20.09 -7.69
CA MET A 436 2.64 21.15 -8.59
C MET A 436 3.93 20.80 -9.36
N PHE A 437 4.82 20.02 -8.76
CA PHE A 437 6.04 19.46 -9.37
C PHE A 437 6.16 17.93 -9.20
N ASN A 438 5.04 17.20 -8.95
CA ASN A 438 5.03 15.74 -8.85
C ASN A 438 5.69 15.12 -10.11
N GLY A 439 6.54 14.10 -9.94
CA GLY A 439 7.18 13.40 -11.05
C GLY A 439 8.23 14.23 -11.81
N CYS A 440 8.60 15.43 -11.35
CA CYS A 440 9.76 16.18 -11.86
C CYS A 440 11.07 15.51 -11.40
N SER A 441 11.35 14.29 -11.89
CA SER A 441 12.48 13.47 -11.48
C SER A 441 13.86 14.11 -11.73
N GLY A 442 13.97 15.03 -12.68
CA GLY A 442 15.19 15.79 -12.95
C GLY A 442 15.49 16.91 -11.95
N LEU A 443 14.51 17.31 -11.12
CA LEU A 443 14.51 18.56 -10.36
C LEU A 443 15.53 18.56 -9.22
N LYS A 444 16.39 19.57 -9.19
CA LYS A 444 17.51 19.71 -8.24
C LYS A 444 17.59 21.09 -7.58
N ASP A 445 17.14 22.13 -8.25
CA ASP A 445 17.23 23.52 -7.78
C ASP A 445 15.85 24.17 -7.58
N LEU A 446 15.48 24.37 -6.32
CA LEU A 446 14.24 25.06 -5.91
C LEU A 446 14.41 26.59 -5.73
N SER A 447 15.54 27.18 -6.12
CA SER A 447 15.93 28.57 -5.77
C SER A 447 14.88 29.64 -6.05
N GLY A 448 14.07 29.50 -7.12
CA GLY A 448 12.99 30.44 -7.44
C GLY A 448 11.90 30.54 -6.37
N LEU A 449 11.64 29.45 -5.64
CA LEU A 449 10.62 29.40 -4.59
C LEU A 449 10.95 30.28 -3.37
N LYS A 450 12.22 30.71 -3.22
CA LYS A 450 12.74 31.44 -2.05
C LYS A 450 12.06 32.79 -1.77
N LYS A 451 11.42 33.41 -2.76
CA LYS A 451 10.67 34.67 -2.56
C LYS A 451 9.16 34.48 -2.42
N TRP A 452 8.61 33.31 -2.74
CA TRP A 452 7.17 33.07 -2.83
C TRP A 452 6.45 33.29 -1.49
N ASN A 453 5.18 33.72 -1.56
CA ASN A 453 4.35 33.98 -0.39
C ASN A 453 3.18 33.00 -0.27
N VAL A 454 3.43 31.83 0.29
CA VAL A 454 2.45 30.73 0.43
C VAL A 454 1.44 30.91 1.59
N ASN A 455 1.31 32.11 2.18
CA ASN A 455 0.43 32.42 3.33
C ASN A 455 -1.10 32.26 3.08
N LYS A 456 -1.51 31.76 1.92
CA LYS A 456 -2.90 31.38 1.60
C LYS A 456 -3.05 29.93 1.18
N VAL A 457 -1.95 29.22 0.92
CA VAL A 457 -1.97 27.83 0.50
C VAL A 457 -2.50 26.99 1.66
N THR A 458 -3.54 26.21 1.39
CA THR A 458 -4.14 25.24 2.31
C THR A 458 -3.71 23.82 2.01
N ASP A 459 -3.29 23.56 0.77
CA ASP A 459 -2.93 22.24 0.27
C ASP A 459 -1.56 22.27 -0.43
N MET A 460 -0.67 21.38 -0.02
CA MET A 460 0.66 21.15 -0.59
C MET A 460 0.93 19.65 -0.84
N SER A 461 -0.12 18.84 -0.98
CA SER A 461 0.04 17.40 -1.14
C SER A 461 0.78 17.04 -2.42
N ASP A 462 1.61 15.99 -2.36
CA ASP A 462 2.45 15.47 -3.44
C ASP A 462 3.28 16.51 -4.22
N MET A 463 3.48 17.72 -3.66
CA MET A 463 4.04 18.88 -4.38
C MET A 463 5.42 18.62 -5.00
N PHE A 464 6.24 17.77 -4.37
CA PHE A 464 7.51 17.26 -4.90
C PHE A 464 7.56 15.71 -4.85
N PHE A 465 6.41 15.04 -4.88
CA PHE A 465 6.37 13.57 -4.93
C PHE A 465 7.12 13.06 -6.17
N ASN A 466 7.87 11.97 -6.02
CA ASN A 466 8.68 11.38 -7.09
C ASN A 466 9.70 12.33 -7.76
N CYS A 467 10.07 13.45 -7.11
CA CYS A 467 11.25 14.23 -7.47
C CYS A 467 12.54 13.49 -7.05
N THR A 468 12.81 12.33 -7.65
CA THR A 468 13.93 11.45 -7.27
C THR A 468 15.31 12.13 -7.31
N GLY A 469 15.49 13.11 -8.19
CA GLY A 469 16.69 13.95 -8.29
C GLY A 469 16.86 15.00 -7.18
N LEU A 470 15.84 15.27 -6.36
CA LEU A 470 15.83 16.36 -5.38
C LEU A 470 16.68 16.01 -4.15
N SER A 471 17.68 16.85 -3.88
CA SER A 471 18.64 16.66 -2.80
C SER A 471 18.96 17.94 -2.02
N ASN A 472 18.42 19.10 -2.41
CA ASN A 472 18.64 20.39 -1.77
C ASN A 472 17.34 21.19 -1.74
N ILE A 473 16.82 21.43 -0.54
CA ILE A 473 15.56 22.14 -0.31
C ILE A 473 15.75 23.53 0.31
N SER A 474 16.97 24.09 0.29
CA SER A 474 17.32 25.32 1.02
C SER A 474 16.61 26.61 0.61
N ALA A 475 15.87 26.61 -0.49
CA ALA A 475 14.90 27.66 -0.82
C ALA A 475 13.71 27.70 0.16
N LEU A 476 13.30 26.53 0.67
CA LEU A 476 12.11 26.32 1.51
C LEU A 476 12.29 26.76 2.97
N SER A 477 13.52 27.01 3.42
CA SER A 477 13.80 27.70 4.70
C SER A 477 13.07 29.04 4.82
N SER A 478 12.92 29.74 3.69
CA SER A 478 12.18 31.01 3.59
C SER A 478 10.66 30.88 3.77
N TRP A 479 10.13 29.65 3.87
CA TRP A 479 8.70 29.35 4.03
C TRP A 479 8.30 29.04 5.48
N ALA A 480 9.25 28.96 6.42
CA ALA A 480 9.06 28.67 7.85
C ALA A 480 7.73 29.19 8.45
N LYS A 481 7.48 30.50 8.35
CA LYS A 481 6.27 31.15 8.90
C LYS A 481 5.11 31.31 7.92
N LYS A 482 5.29 30.89 6.66
CA LYS A 482 4.34 31.05 5.54
C LYS A 482 3.42 29.83 5.35
N VAL A 483 3.89 28.63 5.69
CA VAL A 483 3.09 27.37 5.61
C VAL A 483 1.98 27.25 6.66
N GLY A 484 1.83 28.25 7.54
CA GLY A 484 0.91 28.22 8.69
C GLY A 484 -0.59 28.17 8.40
N LYS A 485 -1.02 27.90 7.17
CA LYS A 485 -2.42 27.59 6.79
C LYS A 485 -2.60 26.23 6.12
N VAL A 486 -1.51 25.55 5.80
CA VAL A 486 -1.54 24.24 5.16
C VAL A 486 -2.18 23.25 6.14
N ASN A 487 -3.12 22.45 5.63
CA ASN A 487 -3.82 21.40 6.38
C ASN A 487 -3.50 19.99 5.85
N ASP A 488 -3.11 19.86 4.58
CA ASP A 488 -2.61 18.62 3.97
C ASP A 488 -1.16 18.80 3.49
N MET A 489 -0.29 17.86 3.87
CA MET A 489 1.09 17.71 3.42
C MET A 489 1.41 16.26 3.00
N HIS A 490 0.40 15.47 2.61
CA HIS A 490 0.62 14.08 2.22
C HIS A 490 1.60 13.97 1.06
N GLY A 491 2.52 13.00 1.15
CA GLY A 491 3.55 12.70 0.16
C GLY A 491 4.39 13.88 -0.36
N MET A 492 4.42 15.02 0.34
CA MET A 492 5.03 16.27 -0.16
C MET A 492 6.48 16.13 -0.64
N PHE A 493 7.27 15.23 -0.02
CA PHE A 493 8.62 14.83 -0.44
C PHE A 493 8.74 13.31 -0.68
N GLY A 494 7.61 12.62 -0.89
CA GLY A 494 7.56 11.20 -1.16
C GLY A 494 8.39 10.82 -2.39
N SER A 495 9.06 9.67 -2.33
CA SER A 495 10.01 9.18 -3.34
C SER A 495 11.14 10.16 -3.74
N CYS A 496 11.45 11.18 -2.92
CA CYS A 496 12.67 11.99 -3.08
C CYS A 496 13.92 11.20 -2.64
N GLU A 497 14.35 10.22 -3.44
CA GLU A 497 15.38 9.23 -3.06
C GLU A 497 16.73 9.83 -2.65
N LEU A 498 17.09 11.00 -3.18
CA LEU A 498 18.34 11.71 -2.88
C LEU A 498 18.22 12.75 -1.75
N LEU A 499 17.04 12.94 -1.16
CA LEU A 499 16.85 13.85 -0.04
C LEU A 499 17.48 13.25 1.22
N ALA A 500 18.54 13.89 1.71
CA ALA A 500 19.35 13.42 2.84
C ALA A 500 19.39 14.39 4.03
N ASN A 501 18.95 15.64 3.84
CA ASN A 501 18.98 16.70 4.85
C ASN A 501 17.65 17.48 4.78
N ILE A 502 17.03 17.68 5.95
CA ILE A 502 15.72 18.34 6.11
C ILE A 502 15.79 19.56 7.05
N SER A 503 16.99 20.04 7.39
CA SER A 503 17.21 21.14 8.36
C SER A 503 16.63 22.49 7.94
N ASP A 504 16.36 22.69 6.64
CA ASP A 504 15.62 23.84 6.14
C ASP A 504 14.13 23.84 6.52
N LEU A 505 13.58 22.68 6.96
CA LEU A 505 12.19 22.54 7.41
C LEU A 505 12.01 22.72 8.93
N LYS A 506 13.10 22.82 9.71
CA LYS A 506 13.05 22.83 11.19
C LYS A 506 12.18 23.96 11.79
N GLU A 507 12.08 25.10 11.11
CA GLU A 507 11.32 26.28 11.56
C GLU A 507 9.90 26.34 10.97
N TRP A 508 9.42 25.28 10.31
CA TRP A 508 8.11 25.24 9.66
C TRP A 508 6.94 25.21 10.66
N ASN A 509 6.01 26.15 10.49
CA ASN A 509 4.77 26.22 11.26
C ASN A 509 3.74 25.20 10.75
N VAL A 510 3.95 23.92 11.06
CA VAL A 510 3.03 22.82 10.72
C VAL A 510 1.80 22.73 11.65
N GLY A 511 1.58 23.66 12.58
CA GLY A 511 0.56 23.60 13.63
C GLY A 511 -0.92 23.67 13.17
N ASN A 512 -1.18 23.67 11.87
CA ASN A 512 -2.50 23.53 11.26
C ASN A 512 -2.66 22.27 10.39
N VAL A 513 -1.59 21.50 10.19
CA VAL A 513 -1.59 20.27 9.40
C VAL A 513 -2.37 19.17 10.12
N THR A 514 -3.26 18.51 9.38
CA THR A 514 -4.09 17.38 9.84
C THR A 514 -3.71 16.06 9.19
N ASP A 515 -3.09 16.07 8.01
CA ASP A 515 -2.53 14.88 7.37
C ASP A 515 -1.05 15.08 6.97
N MET A 516 -0.25 14.05 7.23
CA MET A 516 1.17 13.94 6.89
C MET A 516 1.50 12.54 6.30
N ASN A 517 0.50 11.80 5.80
CA ASN A 517 0.74 10.46 5.28
C ASN A 517 1.79 10.47 4.16
N ASN A 518 2.70 9.50 4.19
CA ASN A 518 3.79 9.35 3.22
C ASN A 518 4.72 10.57 3.02
N MET A 519 4.70 11.61 3.87
CA MET A 519 5.39 12.89 3.61
C MET A 519 6.88 12.75 3.23
N PHE A 520 7.60 11.79 3.80
CA PHE A 520 8.99 11.42 3.45
C PHE A 520 9.13 9.93 3.08
N ASN A 521 8.04 9.26 2.67
CA ASN A 521 8.05 7.88 2.18
C ASN A 521 9.06 7.75 1.03
N GLY A 522 9.91 6.72 1.02
CA GLY A 522 10.86 6.50 -0.06
C GLY A 522 12.01 7.52 -0.12
N CYS A 523 12.20 8.37 0.89
CA CYS A 523 13.42 9.17 1.07
C CYS A 523 14.60 8.27 1.48
N LYS A 524 15.03 7.37 0.58
CA LYS A 524 16.07 6.35 0.79
C LYS A 524 17.41 6.91 1.29
N SER A 525 17.66 8.21 1.10
CA SER A 525 18.87 8.89 1.58
C SER A 525 18.75 9.60 2.93
N LEU A 526 17.54 9.70 3.51
CA LEU A 526 17.32 10.35 4.80
C LEU A 526 17.87 9.48 5.94
N SER A 527 18.70 10.07 6.81
CA SER A 527 19.41 9.37 7.88
C SER A 527 19.22 9.97 9.29
N SER A 528 18.45 11.05 9.41
CA SER A 528 18.16 11.73 10.68
C SER A 528 16.81 12.42 10.62
N LEU A 529 16.09 12.45 11.74
CA LEU A 529 14.82 13.19 11.92
C LEU A 529 14.95 14.35 12.91
N SER A 530 16.15 14.63 13.41
CA SER A 530 16.37 15.53 14.56
C SER A 530 16.01 17.00 14.31
N ASP A 531 15.92 17.42 13.05
CA ASP A 531 15.41 18.73 12.62
C ASP A 531 13.90 18.89 12.83
N LEU A 532 13.13 17.79 12.94
CA LEU A 532 11.67 17.80 13.08
C LEU A 532 11.19 17.94 14.54
N LYS A 533 12.09 17.84 15.53
CA LYS A 533 11.76 17.81 16.96
C LYS A 533 10.84 18.96 17.42
N ASP A 534 11.05 20.17 16.88
CA ASP A 534 10.39 21.40 17.30
C ASP A 534 9.00 21.57 16.64
N TRP A 535 8.65 20.72 15.67
CA TRP A 535 7.34 20.74 14.99
C TRP A 535 6.19 20.56 15.97
N ASN A 536 5.05 21.18 15.63
CA ASN A 536 3.79 21.04 16.37
C ASN A 536 2.82 20.13 15.59
N VAL A 537 2.98 18.83 15.75
CA VAL A 537 2.07 17.81 15.17
C VAL A 537 0.73 17.68 15.90
N GLY A 538 0.39 18.60 16.82
CA GLY A 538 -0.77 18.54 17.71
C GLY A 538 -2.17 18.51 17.08
N LYS A 539 -2.28 18.58 15.74
CA LYS A 539 -3.53 18.42 14.98
C LYS A 539 -3.50 17.27 13.97
N VAL A 540 -2.35 16.62 13.78
CA VAL A 540 -2.17 15.52 12.86
C VAL A 540 -3.02 14.34 13.34
N LYS A 541 -3.88 13.84 12.45
CA LYS A 541 -4.70 12.63 12.66
C LYS A 541 -4.08 11.41 11.99
N ASN A 542 -3.42 11.64 10.87
CA ASN A 542 -2.85 10.62 10.02
C ASN A 542 -1.39 10.94 9.72
N MET A 543 -0.53 9.96 9.96
CA MET A 543 0.90 9.98 9.62
C MET A 543 1.33 8.65 8.99
N SER A 544 0.38 7.93 8.37
CA SER A 544 0.63 6.60 7.81
C SER A 544 1.78 6.64 6.80
N GLY A 545 2.79 5.80 6.97
CA GLY A 545 3.94 5.71 6.07
C GLY A 545 4.86 6.93 6.03
N MET A 546 4.73 7.90 6.96
CA MET A 546 5.47 9.18 6.91
C MET A 546 6.98 9.03 6.70
N PHE A 547 7.61 7.99 7.24
CA PHE A 547 9.03 7.67 7.06
C PHE A 547 9.27 6.29 6.42
N SER A 548 8.27 5.70 5.74
CA SER A 548 8.42 4.39 5.07
C SER A 548 9.60 4.42 4.09
N ASP A 549 10.34 3.33 3.97
CA ASP A 549 11.48 3.13 3.06
C ASP A 549 12.60 4.19 3.18
N CYS A 550 12.68 4.90 4.31
CA CYS A 550 13.85 5.69 4.72
C CYS A 550 15.02 4.76 5.12
N LYS A 551 15.59 4.04 4.15
CA LYS A 551 16.55 2.94 4.34
C LYS A 551 17.86 3.31 5.04
N LYS A 552 18.21 4.60 5.13
CA LYS A 552 19.39 5.09 5.88
C LYS A 552 19.08 5.55 7.31
N LEU A 553 17.82 5.54 7.74
CA LEU A 553 17.44 5.92 9.09
C LEU A 553 17.90 4.85 10.09
N THR A 554 18.70 5.26 11.08
CA THR A 554 19.23 4.36 12.14
C THR A 554 18.49 4.49 13.47
N SER A 555 17.87 5.63 13.74
CA SER A 555 17.15 5.92 14.98
C SER A 555 16.07 6.98 14.78
N ALA A 556 15.07 6.99 15.67
CA ALA A 556 14.03 8.04 15.72
C ALA A 556 14.51 9.35 16.40
N GLU A 557 15.77 9.75 16.19
CA GLU A 557 16.46 10.73 17.04
C GLU A 557 15.72 12.09 17.20
N LYS A 558 15.56 12.52 18.46
CA LYS A 558 14.87 13.72 18.96
C LYS A 558 13.35 13.76 18.77
N LEU A 559 12.70 12.66 18.38
CA LEU A 559 11.24 12.59 18.37
C LEU A 559 10.60 12.43 19.77
N SER A 560 11.38 12.38 20.85
CA SER A 560 10.87 12.50 22.23
C SER A 560 10.17 13.85 22.48
N GLU A 561 10.58 14.91 21.79
CA GLU A 561 9.90 16.22 21.80
C GLU A 561 8.49 16.18 21.17
N TRP A 562 8.06 15.05 20.60
CA TRP A 562 6.70 14.81 20.11
C TRP A 562 5.80 14.05 21.10
N ALA A 563 6.32 13.60 22.24
CA ALA A 563 5.66 12.74 23.24
C ALA A 563 4.16 13.04 23.47
N THR A 564 3.83 14.29 23.82
CA THR A 564 2.44 14.73 24.06
C THR A 564 1.77 15.36 22.82
N LYS A 565 2.53 15.60 21.74
CA LYS A 565 2.04 16.22 20.51
C LYS A 565 1.29 15.23 19.61
N VAL A 566 1.66 13.94 19.64
CA VAL A 566 1.00 12.88 18.84
C VAL A 566 -0.38 12.46 19.36
N GLY A 567 -0.87 13.04 20.48
CA GLY A 567 -2.11 12.61 21.15
C GLY A 567 -3.41 12.73 20.35
N ASN A 568 -3.42 13.36 19.17
CA ASN A 568 -4.58 13.43 18.27
C ASN A 568 -4.49 12.48 17.06
N VAL A 569 -3.39 11.72 16.94
CA VAL A 569 -3.18 10.76 15.85
C VAL A 569 -4.08 9.55 16.03
N THR A 570 -4.79 9.15 14.97
CA THR A 570 -5.62 7.95 14.89
C THR A 570 -5.00 6.86 14.03
N ASN A 571 -4.16 7.21 13.04
CA ASN A 571 -3.48 6.27 12.15
C ASN A 571 -1.94 6.46 12.18
N MET A 572 -1.22 5.39 12.57
CA MET A 572 0.25 5.28 12.55
C MET A 572 0.73 4.10 11.69
N SER A 573 -0.11 3.57 10.80
CA SER A 573 0.23 2.45 9.92
C SER A 573 1.50 2.70 9.12
N SER A 574 2.32 1.68 8.91
CA SER A 574 3.56 1.71 8.13
C SER A 574 4.58 2.81 8.48
N LEU A 575 4.47 3.48 9.64
CA LEU A 575 5.21 4.73 9.94
C LEU A 575 6.72 4.66 9.66
N PHE A 576 7.37 3.54 10.00
CA PHE A 576 8.78 3.24 9.77
C PHE A 576 8.99 1.97 8.92
N ARG A 577 7.97 1.54 8.17
CA ARG A 577 8.03 0.35 7.30
C ARG A 577 9.23 0.45 6.35
N GLY A 578 10.00 -0.61 6.16
CA GLY A 578 11.16 -0.62 5.26
C GLY A 578 12.38 0.19 5.74
N CYS A 579 12.38 0.73 6.96
CA CYS A 579 13.58 1.33 7.57
C CYS A 579 14.57 0.23 8.03
N GLU A 580 15.23 -0.42 7.07
CA GLU A 580 16.06 -1.62 7.28
C GLU A 580 17.20 -1.43 8.30
N LEU A 581 17.72 -0.21 8.47
CA LEU A 581 18.79 0.13 9.41
C LEU A 581 18.31 0.67 10.78
N LEU A 582 17.00 0.84 10.98
CA LEU A 582 16.44 1.36 12.23
C LEU A 582 16.71 0.37 13.38
N ASN A 583 17.46 0.80 14.38
CA ASN A 583 17.92 -0.03 15.50
C ASN A 583 17.63 0.57 16.89
N SER A 584 17.32 1.87 16.98
CA SER A 584 16.94 2.54 18.24
C SER A 584 15.63 3.32 18.08
N ILE A 585 14.68 3.06 18.98
CA ILE A 585 13.35 3.67 19.02
C ILE A 585 13.06 4.38 20.37
N SER A 586 14.09 4.59 21.19
CA SER A 586 14.00 5.19 22.54
C SER A 586 13.34 6.57 22.60
N ASP A 587 13.49 7.39 21.57
CA ASP A 587 12.80 8.67 21.42
C ASP A 587 11.26 8.53 21.26
N LEU A 588 10.74 7.33 20.95
CA LEU A 588 9.30 7.06 20.86
C LEU A 588 8.66 6.67 22.22
N SER A 589 9.46 6.43 23.25
CA SER A 589 9.00 5.86 24.53
C SER A 589 7.93 6.70 25.24
N GLY A 590 8.03 8.03 25.16
CA GLY A 590 7.07 8.97 25.77
C GLY A 590 5.78 9.21 24.97
N TRP A 591 5.57 8.55 23.82
CA TRP A 591 4.47 8.87 22.89
C TRP A 591 3.07 8.54 23.43
N THR A 592 2.18 9.53 23.39
CA THR A 592 0.78 9.46 23.82
C THR A 592 -0.13 8.82 22.76
N VAL A 593 0.06 7.52 22.49
CA VAL A 593 -0.67 6.77 21.44
C VAL A 593 -2.13 6.42 21.75
N ASN A 594 -2.72 6.95 22.83
CA ASN A 594 -4.05 6.58 23.37
C ASN A 594 -5.28 6.96 22.51
N ASN A 595 -5.07 7.41 21.28
CA ASN A 595 -6.12 7.68 20.28
C ASN A 595 -5.88 6.93 18.96
N VAL A 596 -4.76 6.22 18.83
CA VAL A 596 -4.43 5.40 17.67
C VAL A 596 -5.35 4.18 17.62
N THR A 597 -5.97 3.96 16.47
CA THR A 597 -6.79 2.77 16.18
C THR A 597 -6.09 1.80 15.23
N ASP A 598 -5.12 2.30 14.46
CA ASP A 598 -4.42 1.55 13.41
C ASP A 598 -2.89 1.69 13.55
N MET A 599 -2.22 0.54 13.70
CA MET A 599 -0.76 0.38 13.77
C MET A 599 -0.25 -0.69 12.78
N ASN A 600 -1.02 -1.04 11.75
CA ASN A 600 -0.60 -2.13 10.84
C ASN A 600 0.73 -1.80 10.13
N SER A 601 1.58 -2.80 9.95
CA SER A 601 2.92 -2.69 9.33
C SER A 601 3.87 -1.64 9.93
N MET A 602 3.61 -1.08 11.12
CA MET A 602 4.29 0.13 11.63
C MET A 602 5.82 0.07 11.59
N PHE A 603 6.42 -1.10 11.86
CA PHE A 603 7.85 -1.38 11.80
C PHE A 603 8.20 -2.51 10.82
N SER A 604 7.27 -2.93 9.94
CA SER A 604 7.49 -4.02 8.96
C SER A 604 8.78 -3.77 8.15
N GLY A 605 9.70 -4.72 8.13
CA GLY A 605 10.98 -4.62 7.44
C GLY A 605 12.10 -3.87 8.19
N CYS A 606 11.90 -3.48 9.46
CA CYS A 606 12.97 -2.93 10.32
C CYS A 606 13.95 -4.02 10.78
N LYS A 607 14.73 -4.56 9.83
CA LYS A 607 15.66 -5.70 10.01
C LYS A 607 16.72 -5.50 11.10
N SER A 608 17.05 -4.25 11.46
CA SER A 608 18.04 -3.93 12.50
C SER A 608 17.43 -3.68 13.89
N LEU A 609 16.11 -3.68 14.03
CA LEU A 609 15.42 -3.47 15.31
C LEU A 609 15.52 -4.74 16.15
N SER A 610 16.03 -4.63 17.39
CA SER A 610 16.38 -5.80 18.22
C SER A 610 15.59 -5.94 19.52
N SER A 611 15.02 -4.84 20.02
CA SER A 611 14.28 -4.79 21.29
C SER A 611 13.12 -3.81 21.20
N LEU A 612 12.01 -4.14 21.85
CA LEU A 612 10.81 -3.29 21.94
C LEU A 612 10.64 -2.63 23.31
N LEU A 613 11.62 -2.76 24.21
CA LEU A 613 11.54 -2.27 25.62
C LEU A 613 11.14 -0.80 25.75
N ASP A 614 11.50 0.04 24.77
CA ASP A 614 11.13 1.45 24.73
C ASP A 614 9.61 1.67 24.64
N LEU A 615 8.85 0.71 24.13
CA LEU A 615 7.39 0.79 23.93
C LEU A 615 6.56 0.34 25.14
N LYS A 616 7.19 0.01 26.27
CA LYS A 616 6.55 -0.57 27.47
C LYS A 616 5.42 0.27 28.08
N ASP A 617 5.50 1.59 27.94
CA ASP A 617 4.57 2.55 28.56
C ASP A 617 3.43 2.98 27.61
N TRP A 618 3.40 2.44 26.37
CA TRP A 618 2.40 2.76 25.37
C TRP A 618 0.99 2.26 25.73
N LYS A 619 -0.01 3.12 25.49
CA LYS A 619 -1.43 2.85 25.76
C LYS A 619 -2.17 2.50 24.48
N VAL A 620 -2.06 1.24 24.09
CA VAL A 620 -2.65 0.65 22.87
C VAL A 620 -4.13 0.22 23.02
N ASP A 621 -4.83 0.65 24.08
CA ASP A 621 -6.17 0.14 24.44
C ASP A 621 -7.29 0.49 23.45
N LYS A 622 -7.01 1.30 22.42
CA LYS A 622 -7.93 1.59 21.29
C LYS A 622 -7.51 0.99 19.95
N VAL A 623 -6.35 0.34 19.87
CA VAL A 623 -5.86 -0.24 18.62
C VAL A 623 -6.73 -1.43 18.23
N THR A 624 -7.23 -1.43 17.00
CA THR A 624 -8.11 -2.46 16.44
C THR A 624 -7.41 -3.34 15.39
N ASP A 625 -6.31 -2.87 14.82
CA ASP A 625 -5.50 -3.60 13.84
C ASP A 625 -3.99 -3.45 14.14
N MET A 626 -3.27 -4.57 14.13
CA MET A 626 -1.82 -4.70 14.31
C MET A 626 -1.19 -5.65 13.26
N HIS A 627 -1.86 -5.93 12.13
CA HIS A 627 -1.30 -6.87 11.15
C HIS A 627 0.04 -6.41 10.61
N ASN A 628 0.95 -7.35 10.37
CA ASN A 628 2.31 -7.14 9.87
C ASN A 628 3.18 -6.18 10.74
N MET A 629 2.78 -5.79 11.97
CA MET A 629 3.39 -4.67 12.69
C MET A 629 4.92 -4.75 12.85
N PHE A 630 5.46 -5.96 13.07
CA PHE A 630 6.89 -6.27 13.15
C PHE A 630 7.32 -7.35 12.14
N GLU A 631 6.56 -7.52 11.05
CA GLU A 631 6.89 -8.43 9.94
C GLU A 631 8.32 -8.16 9.44
N GLY A 632 9.13 -9.20 9.21
CA GLY A 632 10.48 -9.06 8.66
C GLY A 632 11.49 -8.33 9.57
N CYS A 633 11.18 -8.08 10.84
CA CYS A 633 12.11 -7.56 11.84
C CYS A 633 13.10 -8.64 12.32
N SER A 634 13.85 -9.28 11.42
CA SER A 634 14.72 -10.44 11.74
C SER A 634 15.80 -10.17 12.81
N GLY A 635 16.13 -8.91 13.08
CA GLY A 635 16.98 -8.51 14.21
C GLY A 635 16.34 -8.67 15.60
N LEU A 636 15.02 -8.84 15.69
CA LEU A 636 14.21 -8.78 16.91
C LEU A 636 14.42 -10.00 17.79
N SER A 637 14.80 -9.76 19.05
CA SER A 637 15.04 -10.83 20.03
C SER A 637 14.40 -10.57 21.40
N ASN A 638 13.88 -9.37 21.67
CA ASN A 638 13.31 -8.99 22.96
C ASN A 638 11.95 -8.28 22.83
N LEU A 639 10.88 -9.00 23.21
CA LEU A 639 9.50 -8.51 23.22
C LEU A 639 9.04 -7.92 24.57
N SER A 640 9.89 -7.78 25.58
CA SER A 640 9.48 -7.38 26.95
C SER A 640 8.69 -6.07 27.04
N GLY A 641 8.93 -5.11 26.14
CA GLY A 641 8.15 -3.87 26.04
C GLY A 641 6.69 -4.06 25.58
N LEU A 642 6.26 -5.29 25.27
CA LEU A 642 4.88 -5.63 24.94
C LEU A 642 4.10 -6.24 26.11
N GLU A 643 4.75 -6.56 27.24
CA GLU A 643 4.15 -7.37 28.33
C GLU A 643 2.91 -6.73 28.95
N ASN A 644 2.87 -5.41 29.06
CA ASN A 644 1.78 -4.66 29.70
C ASN A 644 0.74 -4.11 28.68
N TRP A 645 0.84 -4.48 27.40
CA TRP A 645 -0.03 -3.97 26.34
C TRP A 645 -1.46 -4.50 26.44
N LYS A 646 -2.44 -3.59 26.40
CA LYS A 646 -3.86 -3.90 26.49
C LYS A 646 -4.50 -4.14 25.12
N VAL A 647 -4.07 -5.20 24.44
CA VAL A 647 -4.52 -5.60 23.09
C VAL A 647 -6.00 -6.05 22.99
N GLY A 648 -6.80 -5.85 24.03
CA GLY A 648 -8.17 -6.38 24.13
C GLY A 648 -9.20 -5.85 23.13
N ASN A 649 -8.87 -4.82 22.34
CA ASN A 649 -9.69 -4.32 21.23
C ASN A 649 -9.13 -4.69 19.85
N VAL A 650 -7.96 -5.33 19.77
CA VAL A 650 -7.35 -5.77 18.51
C VAL A 650 -8.19 -6.90 17.92
N THR A 651 -8.48 -6.79 16.62
CA THR A 651 -9.26 -7.77 15.85
C THR A 651 -8.44 -8.51 14.81
N ASN A 652 -7.24 -8.01 14.48
CA ASN A 652 -6.36 -8.52 13.45
C ASN A 652 -4.89 -8.50 13.94
N MET A 653 -4.25 -9.66 13.95
CA MET A 653 -2.83 -9.87 14.30
C MET A 653 -2.08 -10.68 13.22
N ARG A 654 -2.63 -10.74 12.01
CA ARG A 654 -2.04 -11.43 10.86
C ARG A 654 -0.58 -11.01 10.64
N GLU A 655 0.33 -11.96 10.43
CA GLU A 655 1.76 -11.73 10.14
C GLU A 655 2.51 -10.83 11.15
N MET A 656 1.97 -10.58 12.36
CA MET A 656 2.47 -9.54 13.26
C MET A 656 3.98 -9.66 13.61
N PHE A 657 4.51 -10.88 13.70
CA PHE A 657 5.93 -11.18 13.89
C PHE A 657 6.48 -12.10 12.78
N SER A 658 5.80 -12.20 11.63
CA SER A 658 6.19 -13.09 10.52
C SER A 658 7.56 -12.69 9.96
N HIS A 659 8.50 -13.62 9.89
CA HIS A 659 9.84 -13.40 9.33
C HIS A 659 9.97 -13.99 7.91
N SER A 660 11.17 -13.94 7.34
CA SER A 660 11.47 -14.47 6.00
C SER A 660 12.25 -15.77 6.11
N LEU A 661 12.00 -16.73 5.21
CA LEU A 661 12.60 -18.08 5.15
C LEU A 661 14.14 -18.12 4.92
N VAL A 662 14.86 -17.01 5.08
CA VAL A 662 16.32 -16.96 4.98
C VAL A 662 16.94 -17.52 6.26
N GLU A 663 17.40 -18.76 6.20
CA GLU A 663 17.87 -19.51 7.37
C GLU A 663 18.98 -18.79 8.15
N GLY A 664 18.92 -18.91 9.49
CA GLY A 664 19.89 -18.30 10.40
C GLY A 664 19.81 -16.78 10.55
N THR A 665 18.87 -16.10 9.89
CA THR A 665 18.72 -14.63 10.03
C THR A 665 17.83 -14.19 11.19
N ASP A 666 16.90 -15.04 11.63
CA ASP A 666 15.99 -14.81 12.75
C ASP A 666 16.70 -14.86 14.12
N LYS A 667 16.16 -14.09 15.08
CA LYS A 667 16.66 -13.98 16.46
C LYS A 667 15.56 -14.06 17.53
N LEU A 668 14.28 -14.23 17.15
CA LEU A 668 13.17 -14.28 18.10
C LEU A 668 13.13 -15.65 18.80
N THR A 669 13.78 -15.75 19.96
CA THR A 669 13.90 -17.04 20.69
C THR A 669 12.84 -17.26 21.77
N ASP A 670 12.23 -16.20 22.29
CA ASP A 670 11.22 -16.22 23.37
C ASP A 670 10.08 -15.23 23.08
N ILE A 671 8.87 -15.61 23.49
CA ILE A 671 7.63 -14.83 23.40
C ILE A 671 6.89 -14.72 24.75
N SER A 672 7.58 -15.01 25.88
CA SER A 672 7.00 -15.00 27.24
C SER A 672 6.35 -13.68 27.66
N ALA A 673 6.75 -12.56 27.06
CA ALA A 673 6.11 -11.25 27.22
C ALA A 673 4.62 -11.27 26.82
N LEU A 674 4.22 -12.10 25.86
CA LEU A 674 2.87 -12.11 25.30
C LEU A 674 1.87 -12.96 26.13
N LYS A 675 2.32 -13.60 27.22
CA LYS A 675 1.53 -14.56 28.03
C LYS A 675 0.20 -14.01 28.55
N ASP A 676 0.17 -12.74 28.98
CA ASP A 676 -0.98 -12.10 29.64
C ASP A 676 -1.86 -11.30 28.66
N TRP A 677 -1.60 -11.39 27.35
CA TRP A 677 -2.38 -10.69 26.32
C TRP A 677 -3.82 -11.21 26.23
N ASN A 678 -4.79 -10.31 26.44
CA ASN A 678 -6.20 -10.62 26.19
C ASN A 678 -6.51 -10.57 24.68
N VAL A 679 -6.33 -11.69 23.99
CA VAL A 679 -6.64 -11.85 22.55
C VAL A 679 -8.12 -12.15 22.25
N SER A 680 -9.05 -12.00 23.21
CA SER A 680 -10.43 -12.48 23.09
C SER A 680 -11.29 -11.84 21.98
N ASN A 681 -10.84 -10.76 21.35
CA ASN A 681 -11.53 -10.10 20.24
C ASN A 681 -10.81 -10.28 18.88
N VAL A 682 -9.67 -10.97 18.85
CA VAL A 682 -8.92 -11.26 17.62
C VAL A 682 -9.69 -12.28 16.77
N LYS A 683 -9.71 -12.03 15.45
CA LYS A 683 -10.35 -12.88 14.43
C LYS A 683 -9.32 -13.52 13.51
N ASP A 684 -8.25 -12.80 13.20
CA ASP A 684 -7.19 -13.24 12.30
C ASP A 684 -5.85 -13.30 13.04
N MET A 685 -5.24 -14.49 13.08
CA MET A 685 -3.89 -14.77 13.57
C MET A 685 -3.03 -15.46 12.49
N SER A 686 -3.45 -15.41 11.23
CA SER A 686 -2.75 -16.11 10.14
C SER A 686 -1.30 -15.63 10.02
N SER A 687 -0.37 -16.57 9.86
CA SER A 687 1.08 -16.35 9.80
C SER A 687 1.70 -15.56 10.97
N MET A 688 1.03 -15.41 12.13
CA MET A 688 1.47 -14.47 13.20
C MET A 688 2.94 -14.63 13.62
N PHE A 689 3.47 -15.86 13.66
CA PHE A 689 4.87 -16.21 13.93
C PHE A 689 5.48 -17.07 12.81
N ASN A 690 5.00 -16.92 11.57
CA ASN A 690 5.53 -17.65 10.42
C ASN A 690 7.03 -17.36 10.25
N SER A 691 7.83 -18.40 10.00
CA SER A 691 9.28 -18.35 9.77
C SER A 691 10.10 -17.80 10.95
N CYS A 692 9.56 -17.81 12.17
CA CYS A 692 10.32 -17.58 13.41
C CYS A 692 11.21 -18.79 13.74
N GLY A 693 12.17 -19.11 12.85
CA GLY A 693 13.04 -20.29 12.93
C GLY A 693 14.02 -20.32 14.11
N ALA A 694 14.11 -19.26 14.92
CA ALA A 694 14.84 -19.22 16.18
C ALA A 694 13.97 -19.51 17.42
N LEU A 695 12.64 -19.52 17.27
CA LEU A 695 11.68 -19.65 18.37
C LEU A 695 11.77 -21.02 19.04
N LYS A 696 11.88 -21.03 20.38
CA LYS A 696 12.08 -22.26 21.17
C LYS A 696 10.80 -22.84 21.76
N SER A 697 9.82 -22.01 22.13
CA SER A 697 8.61 -22.47 22.80
C SER A 697 7.41 -21.55 22.53
N ILE A 698 6.24 -22.16 22.32
CA ILE A 698 4.93 -21.48 22.24
C ILE A 698 4.09 -21.68 23.51
N ASN A 699 4.61 -22.39 24.51
CA ASN A 699 3.91 -22.65 25.78
C ASN A 699 3.48 -21.40 26.57
N PRO A 700 4.11 -20.20 26.44
CA PRO A 700 3.57 -18.99 27.03
C PRO A 700 2.15 -18.62 26.57
N LEU A 701 1.71 -19.08 25.40
CA LEU A 701 0.41 -18.75 24.80
C LEU A 701 -0.74 -19.67 25.28
N LYS A 702 -0.45 -20.66 26.14
CA LYS A 702 -1.40 -21.70 26.61
C LYS A 702 -2.71 -21.17 27.23
N ASP A 703 -2.65 -20.00 27.87
CA ASP A 703 -3.78 -19.39 28.59
C ASP A 703 -4.53 -18.32 27.76
N TRP A 704 -4.16 -18.15 26.48
CA TRP A 704 -4.86 -17.27 25.53
C TRP A 704 -6.31 -17.70 25.26
N THR A 705 -7.23 -16.74 25.29
CA THR A 705 -8.66 -16.96 24.99
C THR A 705 -8.94 -16.73 23.50
N VAL A 706 -8.65 -17.72 22.67
CA VAL A 706 -8.75 -17.63 21.19
C VAL A 706 -10.15 -17.87 20.61
N GLY A 707 -11.19 -17.97 21.45
CA GLY A 707 -12.57 -18.36 21.07
C GLY A 707 -13.36 -17.42 20.14
N ASN A 708 -12.72 -16.44 19.50
CA ASN A 708 -13.29 -15.61 18.42
C ASN A 708 -12.45 -15.62 17.14
N VAL A 709 -11.31 -16.32 17.13
CA VAL A 709 -10.42 -16.47 15.96
C VAL A 709 -11.12 -17.33 14.90
N THR A 710 -11.04 -16.88 13.65
CA THR A 710 -11.54 -17.56 12.45
C THR A 710 -10.41 -18.05 11.53
N ASP A 711 -9.20 -17.51 11.65
CA ASP A 711 -8.04 -17.91 10.84
C ASP A 711 -6.77 -18.08 11.70
N MET A 712 -6.14 -19.24 11.59
CA MET A 712 -4.84 -19.60 12.18
C MET A 712 -3.89 -20.22 11.14
N SER A 713 -4.17 -20.06 9.84
CA SER A 713 -3.32 -20.59 8.77
C SER A 713 -1.88 -20.11 8.91
N SER A 714 -0.91 -21.00 8.72
CA SER A 714 0.54 -20.74 8.83
C SER A 714 1.05 -20.12 10.15
N MET A 715 0.24 -20.05 11.22
CA MET A 715 0.55 -19.26 12.43
C MET A 715 1.93 -19.53 13.04
N PHE A 716 2.40 -20.79 13.00
CA PHE A 716 3.73 -21.23 13.45
C PHE A 716 4.49 -22.01 12.35
N SER A 717 4.19 -21.75 11.07
CA SER A 717 4.95 -22.37 9.96
C SER A 717 6.43 -22.03 10.10
N ASP A 718 7.30 -22.98 9.80
CA ASP A 718 8.77 -22.84 9.78
C ASP A 718 9.37 -22.34 11.09
N CYS A 719 8.67 -22.51 12.21
CA CYS A 719 9.20 -22.44 13.57
C CYS A 719 10.06 -23.69 13.87
N LYS A 720 11.13 -23.88 13.10
CA LYS A 720 11.91 -25.14 13.04
C LYS A 720 12.54 -25.56 14.38
N LYS A 721 12.82 -24.62 15.29
CA LYS A 721 13.51 -24.87 16.57
C LYS A 721 12.60 -25.02 17.80
N LEU A 722 11.28 -25.10 17.62
CA LEU A 722 10.35 -25.38 18.73
C LEU A 722 10.68 -26.71 19.42
N THR A 723 10.66 -26.72 20.75
CA THR A 723 10.99 -27.88 21.59
C THR A 723 10.29 -27.77 22.96
N GLY A 724 10.45 -28.78 23.82
CA GLY A 724 9.75 -28.87 25.10
C GLY A 724 8.28 -29.20 24.91
N ALA A 725 7.42 -28.75 25.84
CA ALA A 725 5.98 -29.04 25.81
C ALA A 725 5.14 -27.76 25.74
N ALA A 726 4.13 -27.75 24.86
CA ALA A 726 3.15 -26.67 24.72
C ALA A 726 1.72 -27.19 24.94
N ASP A 727 1.08 -26.72 26.02
CA ASP A 727 -0.30 -27.06 26.38
C ASP A 727 -1.29 -26.10 25.68
N LEU A 728 -1.88 -26.50 24.56
CA LEU A 728 -2.96 -25.72 23.90
C LEU A 728 -4.35 -26.33 24.18
N SER A 729 -4.46 -27.23 25.18
CA SER A 729 -5.71 -27.92 25.53
C SER A 729 -6.82 -26.99 26.03
N LYS A 730 -6.51 -25.73 26.35
CA LYS A 730 -7.47 -24.69 26.75
C LYS A 730 -8.08 -23.90 25.60
N TRP A 731 -7.43 -23.85 24.44
CA TRP A 731 -7.85 -23.00 23.31
C TRP A 731 -9.23 -23.42 22.76
N ASP A 732 -10.21 -22.51 22.77
CA ASP A 732 -11.48 -22.74 22.05
C ASP A 732 -11.28 -22.42 20.57
N ILE A 733 -11.15 -23.46 19.75
CA ILE A 733 -10.94 -23.35 18.30
C ILE A 733 -12.24 -23.55 17.49
N SER A 734 -13.41 -23.57 18.14
CA SER A 734 -14.70 -23.93 17.52
C SER A 734 -15.21 -22.97 16.43
N LYS A 735 -14.55 -21.82 16.23
CA LYS A 735 -14.83 -20.84 15.18
C LYS A 735 -13.74 -20.76 14.11
N VAL A 736 -12.60 -21.42 14.30
CA VAL A 736 -11.48 -21.37 13.36
C VAL A 736 -11.88 -22.14 12.10
N THR A 737 -11.90 -21.43 10.97
CA THR A 737 -12.26 -21.94 9.65
C THR A 737 -11.05 -22.28 8.78
N ASP A 738 -9.85 -21.78 9.10
CA ASP A 738 -8.62 -22.17 8.41
C ASP A 738 -7.47 -22.46 9.39
N PHE A 739 -6.79 -23.58 9.12
CA PHE A 739 -5.62 -24.10 9.83
C PHE A 739 -4.49 -24.51 8.86
N THR A 740 -4.62 -24.20 7.57
CA THR A 740 -3.69 -24.62 6.51
C THR A 740 -2.26 -24.24 6.90
N SER A 741 -1.34 -25.20 6.91
CA SER A 741 0.08 -25.00 7.27
C SER A 741 0.36 -24.47 8.69
N MET A 742 -0.60 -24.45 9.63
CA MET A 742 -0.44 -23.82 10.96
C MET A 742 0.84 -24.23 11.72
N PHE A 743 1.26 -25.50 11.61
CA PHE A 743 2.48 -26.04 12.21
C PHE A 743 3.40 -26.69 11.16
N SER A 744 3.33 -26.25 9.90
CA SER A 744 4.19 -26.73 8.82
C SER A 744 5.67 -26.53 9.19
N ASN A 745 6.52 -27.54 9.03
CA ASN A 745 7.94 -27.57 9.43
C ASN A 745 8.24 -27.21 10.90
N ALA A 746 7.25 -27.10 11.78
CA ALA A 746 7.47 -26.76 13.19
C ALA A 746 8.21 -27.89 13.91
N GLY A 747 9.22 -27.52 14.71
CA GLY A 747 10.07 -28.47 15.43
C GLY A 747 11.08 -29.27 14.56
N ALA A 748 11.15 -29.03 13.24
CA ALA A 748 11.96 -29.81 12.30
C ALA A 748 13.47 -29.90 12.62
N GLU A 749 14.07 -28.88 13.25
CA GLU A 749 15.46 -28.88 13.73
C GLU A 749 15.61 -29.43 15.16
N SER A 750 14.51 -29.61 15.91
CA SER A 750 14.52 -30.14 17.29
C SER A 750 14.56 -31.67 17.37
N GLY A 751 14.19 -32.36 16.27
CA GLY A 751 13.94 -33.80 16.25
C GLY A 751 12.57 -34.16 16.85
N ASN A 752 12.49 -35.25 17.62
CA ASN A 752 11.25 -35.66 18.29
C ASN A 752 10.96 -34.88 19.59
N ASN A 753 11.72 -33.82 19.88
CA ASN A 753 11.79 -33.16 21.19
C ASN A 753 10.78 -32.01 21.37
N PHE A 754 9.80 -31.87 20.49
CA PHE A 754 8.65 -30.99 20.66
C PHE A 754 7.40 -31.82 20.99
N VAL A 755 6.63 -31.40 21.99
CA VAL A 755 5.37 -32.04 22.40
C VAL A 755 4.28 -30.98 22.40
N LEU A 756 3.21 -31.25 21.65
CA LEU A 756 2.14 -30.30 21.40
C LEU A 756 0.80 -30.92 21.81
N ASP A 757 0.06 -30.26 22.71
CA ASP A 757 -1.20 -30.79 23.26
C ASP A 757 -2.44 -30.09 22.69
N PHE A 758 -3.14 -30.78 21.79
CA PHE A 758 -4.48 -30.46 21.25
C PHE A 758 -5.54 -31.44 21.81
N SER A 759 -5.39 -31.90 23.05
CA SER A 759 -6.38 -32.75 23.73
C SER A 759 -7.77 -32.12 23.80
N ASN A 760 -8.80 -32.95 23.61
CA ASN A 760 -10.22 -32.60 23.62
C ASN A 760 -10.60 -31.49 22.61
N LYS A 761 -9.88 -31.41 21.48
CA LYS A 761 -10.20 -30.49 20.37
C LYS A 761 -11.06 -31.17 19.30
N THR A 762 -11.86 -30.38 18.60
CA THR A 762 -12.75 -30.82 17.53
C THR A 762 -12.50 -29.91 16.33
N PHE A 763 -12.13 -30.50 15.20
CA PHE A 763 -11.85 -29.78 13.96
C PHE A 763 -13.08 -29.89 13.06
N THR A 764 -13.79 -28.79 12.85
CA THR A 764 -14.95 -28.73 11.96
C THR A 764 -14.49 -28.38 10.54
N LYS A 765 -14.95 -29.12 9.52
CA LYS A 765 -14.70 -28.74 8.12
C LYS A 765 -15.28 -27.34 7.88
N SER A 766 -14.49 -26.45 7.27
CA SER A 766 -14.91 -25.09 6.97
C SER A 766 -16.15 -25.05 6.08
N LYS A 767 -16.93 -23.96 6.18
CA LYS A 767 -18.01 -23.65 5.22
C LYS A 767 -17.49 -22.89 3.99
N THR A 768 -16.27 -22.37 4.06
CA THR A 768 -15.61 -21.63 2.99
C THR A 768 -14.42 -22.46 2.51
N PRO A 769 -14.28 -22.73 1.20
CA PRO A 769 -13.09 -23.35 0.68
C PRO A 769 -11.88 -22.40 0.75
N VAL A 770 -10.70 -22.94 1.03
CA VAL A 770 -9.40 -22.26 1.03
C VAL A 770 -9.10 -21.70 -0.37
N TYR A 771 -9.39 -22.49 -1.41
CA TYR A 771 -9.40 -22.03 -2.80
C TYR A 771 -10.37 -22.86 -3.65
N THR A 772 -10.63 -22.39 -4.87
CA THR A 772 -11.31 -23.15 -5.92
C THR A 772 -10.34 -23.30 -7.08
N ASP A 773 -10.20 -24.50 -7.65
CA ASP A 773 -9.30 -24.72 -8.80
C ASP A 773 -9.91 -24.24 -10.13
N ASP A 774 -9.10 -24.24 -11.19
CA ASP A 774 -9.50 -23.85 -12.56
C ASP A 774 -10.65 -24.70 -13.14
N LYS A 775 -11.06 -25.77 -12.46
CA LYS A 775 -12.16 -26.68 -12.83
C LYS A 775 -13.42 -26.45 -11.98
N GLY A 776 -13.39 -25.49 -11.06
CA GLY A 776 -14.49 -25.19 -10.15
C GLY A 776 -14.59 -26.13 -8.94
N LYS A 777 -13.59 -27.00 -8.70
CA LYS A 777 -13.55 -27.86 -7.51
C LYS A 777 -13.22 -26.98 -6.30
N GLN A 778 -13.97 -27.15 -5.21
CA GLN A 778 -13.71 -26.44 -3.94
C GLN A 778 -12.74 -27.24 -3.06
N HIS A 779 -11.69 -26.58 -2.59
CA HIS A 779 -10.64 -27.16 -1.75
C HIS A 779 -10.77 -26.65 -0.32
N TYR A 780 -10.68 -27.55 0.66
CA TYR A 780 -10.84 -27.26 2.09
C TYR A 780 -9.56 -27.70 2.81
N PHE A 781 -9.16 -27.01 3.89
CA PHE A 781 -7.93 -27.32 4.62
C PHE A 781 -7.91 -28.79 5.05
N SER A 782 -6.75 -29.46 4.99
CA SER A 782 -6.58 -30.79 5.55
C SER A 782 -5.63 -30.79 6.74
N VAL A 783 -5.78 -31.79 7.62
CA VAL A 783 -4.90 -31.97 8.78
C VAL A 783 -3.49 -32.44 8.37
N LYS A 784 -3.31 -32.93 7.13
CA LYS A 784 -2.00 -33.18 6.53
C LYS A 784 -1.27 -31.85 6.29
N ASP A 785 -1.95 -30.88 5.69
CA ASP A 785 -1.36 -29.58 5.37
C ASP A 785 -1.02 -28.81 6.66
N MET A 786 -1.90 -28.86 7.66
CA MET A 786 -1.71 -28.25 8.99
C MET A 786 -0.38 -28.66 9.67
N PHE A 787 0.08 -29.90 9.47
CA PHE A 787 1.27 -30.48 10.10
C PHE A 787 2.32 -30.96 9.07
N ASN A 788 2.34 -30.41 7.86
CA ASN A 788 3.28 -30.83 6.82
C ASN A 788 4.73 -30.64 7.26
N GLY A 789 5.57 -31.68 7.27
CA GLY A 789 6.96 -31.60 7.75
C GLY A 789 7.15 -31.36 9.27
N PHE A 790 6.07 -31.33 10.06
CA PHE A 790 6.12 -31.19 11.53
C PHE A 790 6.95 -32.31 12.17
N LYS A 791 7.83 -31.99 13.14
CA LYS A 791 8.57 -33.00 13.92
C LYS A 791 8.33 -32.81 15.42
N GLY A 792 7.65 -33.78 16.01
CA GLY A 792 7.24 -33.78 17.42
C GLY A 792 6.16 -34.81 17.74
N THR A 793 5.78 -34.90 19.02
CA THR A 793 4.65 -35.70 19.53
C THR A 793 3.40 -34.82 19.59
N LEU A 794 2.24 -35.36 19.19
CA LEU A 794 0.97 -34.63 19.13
C LEU A 794 -0.09 -35.30 20.02
N ILE A 795 -0.29 -34.78 21.22
CA ILE A 795 -1.30 -35.29 22.16
C ILE A 795 -2.66 -34.75 21.71
N ALA A 796 -3.62 -35.64 21.42
CA ALA A 796 -4.81 -35.24 20.66
C ALA A 796 -6.05 -36.10 20.99
N ASN A 797 -6.29 -36.34 22.28
CA ASN A 797 -7.38 -37.22 22.71
C ASN A 797 -8.78 -36.69 22.33
N LYS A 798 -9.69 -37.61 22.02
CA LYS A 798 -11.09 -37.34 21.62
C LYS A 798 -11.25 -36.38 20.43
N LEU A 799 -10.34 -36.40 19.46
CA LEU A 799 -10.60 -35.69 18.21
C LEU A 799 -11.94 -36.13 17.61
N LYS A 800 -12.69 -35.13 17.15
CA LYS A 800 -13.85 -35.34 16.29
C LYS A 800 -13.67 -34.47 15.07
N SER A 801 -13.96 -35.06 13.91
CA SER A 801 -14.00 -34.34 12.64
C SER A 801 -15.46 -34.34 12.18
N GLU A 802 -16.11 -33.16 12.25
CA GLU A 802 -17.45 -33.05 11.66
C GLU A 802 -17.31 -32.80 10.16
N LYS A 803 -17.63 -33.85 9.39
CA LYS A 803 -17.77 -33.86 7.93
C LYS A 803 -16.48 -33.74 7.10
N PHE A 804 -15.36 -34.31 7.55
CA PHE A 804 -14.21 -34.58 6.66
C PHE A 804 -14.50 -35.77 5.71
N THR A 805 -15.54 -35.63 4.90
CA THR A 805 -15.92 -36.51 3.80
C THR A 805 -16.05 -35.67 2.53
N GLU A 806 -15.76 -36.27 1.38
CA GLU A 806 -15.73 -35.65 0.05
C GLU A 806 -14.71 -34.49 -0.10
N GLY A 807 -13.64 -34.74 -0.86
CA GLY A 807 -12.72 -33.69 -1.29
C GLY A 807 -11.37 -34.18 -1.80
N TRP A 808 -10.56 -34.73 -0.89
CA TRP A 808 -9.15 -35.08 -1.10
C TRP A 808 -8.87 -36.46 -0.49
N ASP A 809 -8.18 -37.29 -1.28
CA ASP A 809 -7.64 -38.64 -1.05
C ASP A 809 -8.09 -39.40 0.20
N ASP A 810 -8.82 -40.49 -0.03
CA ASP A 810 -9.09 -41.55 0.96
C ASP A 810 -7.78 -42.22 1.46
N ASP A 811 -6.66 -41.98 0.77
CA ASP A 811 -5.30 -42.44 1.11
C ASP A 811 -4.55 -41.52 2.11
N ASN A 812 -5.25 -40.65 2.86
CA ASN A 812 -4.63 -39.85 3.94
C ASN A 812 -4.70 -40.59 5.30
N PRO A 813 -3.64 -41.32 5.72
CA PRO A 813 -3.68 -42.12 6.95
C PRO A 813 -3.86 -41.26 8.20
N ILE A 814 -3.32 -40.04 8.21
CA ILE A 814 -3.43 -39.12 9.34
C ILE A 814 -4.90 -38.75 9.58
N ALA A 815 -5.66 -38.45 8.51
CA ALA A 815 -7.08 -38.15 8.62
C ALA A 815 -7.91 -39.36 9.07
N ALA A 816 -7.58 -40.57 8.59
CA ALA A 816 -8.24 -41.81 8.99
C ALA A 816 -8.00 -42.15 10.48
N HIS A 817 -6.75 -42.11 10.95
CA HIS A 817 -6.42 -42.44 12.34
C HIS A 817 -6.91 -41.38 13.34
N PHE A 818 -6.98 -40.10 12.95
CA PHE A 818 -7.66 -39.07 13.77
C PHE A 818 -9.16 -39.34 13.96
N ALA A 819 -9.79 -40.16 13.12
CA ALA A 819 -11.18 -40.59 13.28
C ALA A 819 -11.34 -41.91 14.06
N SER A 820 -10.33 -42.80 14.06
CA SER A 820 -10.36 -44.04 14.85
C SER A 820 -9.86 -43.87 16.29
N GLY A 821 -8.98 -42.89 16.54
CA GLY A 821 -8.35 -42.67 17.84
C GLY A 821 -7.16 -43.59 18.13
N GLU A 822 -6.65 -44.29 17.13
CA GLU A 822 -5.54 -45.23 17.25
C GLU A 822 -4.16 -44.54 17.25
N ILE A 823 -3.18 -45.16 17.89
CA ILE A 823 -1.81 -44.63 17.99
C ILE A 823 -1.08 -44.82 16.67
N PHE A 824 -0.76 -43.72 15.99
CA PHE A 824 0.06 -43.72 14.79
C PHE A 824 1.54 -43.54 15.11
N SER A 825 2.41 -44.34 14.50
CA SER A 825 3.86 -44.08 14.41
C SER A 825 4.47 -44.80 13.21
N LYS A 826 4.69 -44.11 12.09
CA LYS A 826 5.32 -44.69 10.89
C LYS A 826 6.84 -44.57 10.96
N THR A 827 7.51 -45.60 11.48
CA THR A 827 8.98 -45.69 11.60
C THR A 827 9.61 -46.70 10.64
N THR A 828 8.93 -47.05 9.53
CA THR A 828 9.41 -48.08 8.58
C THR A 828 9.05 -47.80 7.11
N VAL A 829 9.91 -48.36 6.24
CA VAL A 829 9.88 -48.43 4.77
C VAL A 829 10.53 -47.23 4.06
N ASN A 830 11.27 -47.56 3.00
CA ASN A 830 12.15 -46.69 2.21
C ASN A 830 11.37 -45.88 1.14
N ASP A 831 12.15 -45.22 0.26
CA ASP A 831 11.82 -44.61 -1.03
C ASP A 831 11.29 -43.16 -0.96
N ASP A 832 12.22 -42.22 -1.22
CA ASP A 832 12.17 -40.86 -1.80
C ASP A 832 11.00 -39.86 -1.59
N ASP A 833 9.91 -40.19 -0.89
CA ASP A 833 8.83 -39.25 -0.53
C ASP A 833 8.99 -38.69 0.91
N ASP A 834 8.85 -37.37 1.06
CA ASP A 834 9.47 -36.53 2.12
C ASP A 834 8.84 -36.59 3.55
N TYR A 835 8.31 -37.74 3.96
CA TYR A 835 7.52 -37.90 5.20
C TYR A 835 8.30 -38.50 6.38
N SER A 836 9.44 -37.89 6.74
CA SER A 836 10.34 -38.35 7.83
C SER A 836 10.02 -37.73 9.21
N SER A 837 8.86 -38.05 9.80
CA SER A 837 8.39 -37.45 11.07
C SER A 837 7.69 -38.41 12.03
N SER A 838 8.10 -38.42 13.30
CA SER A 838 7.55 -39.28 14.36
C SER A 838 6.26 -38.74 14.99
N ILE A 839 5.23 -38.46 14.17
CA ILE A 839 3.95 -37.89 14.65
C ILE A 839 3.17 -38.93 15.46
N VAL A 840 3.49 -39.03 16.76
CA VAL A 840 2.76 -39.89 17.71
C VAL A 840 1.49 -39.18 18.14
N ILE A 841 0.38 -39.56 17.51
CA ILE A 841 -0.98 -39.27 17.96
C ILE A 841 -1.30 -40.26 19.08
N THR A 842 -1.79 -39.80 20.23
CA THR A 842 -2.14 -40.69 21.35
C THR A 842 -3.30 -40.14 22.18
N ASP A 843 -4.18 -41.04 22.61
CA ASP A 843 -5.24 -40.79 23.59
C ASP A 843 -4.80 -41.07 25.04
N ASN A 844 -3.67 -41.76 25.20
CA ASN A 844 -3.24 -42.42 26.43
C ASN A 844 -2.20 -41.59 27.19
N TYR A 845 -2.63 -41.02 28.31
CA TYR A 845 -1.84 -40.17 29.20
C TYR A 845 -0.62 -40.88 29.82
N ASP A 846 -0.70 -42.20 30.05
CA ASP A 846 0.40 -42.98 30.61
C ASP A 846 1.46 -43.29 29.54
N ILE A 847 1.05 -43.46 28.28
CA ILE A 847 1.98 -43.54 27.14
C ILE A 847 2.70 -42.19 26.92
N VAL A 848 2.01 -41.06 27.08
CA VAL A 848 2.65 -39.73 27.05
C VAL A 848 3.72 -39.62 28.14
N ASN A 849 3.39 -39.97 29.39
CA ASN A 849 4.36 -39.96 30.49
C ASN A 849 5.54 -40.93 30.25
N ALA A 850 5.27 -42.11 29.68
CA ALA A 850 6.31 -43.08 29.33
C ALA A 850 7.22 -42.59 28.19
N HIS A 851 6.68 -41.95 27.14
CA HIS A 851 7.48 -41.37 26.05
C HIS A 851 8.29 -40.16 26.52
N LEU A 852 7.70 -39.27 27.32
CA LEU A 852 8.42 -38.17 27.97
C LEU A 852 9.59 -38.71 28.79
N SER A 853 9.37 -39.75 29.60
CA SER A 853 10.42 -40.40 30.41
C SER A 853 11.56 -41.05 29.61
N LYS A 854 11.38 -41.21 28.29
CA LYS A 854 12.32 -41.84 27.36
C LYS A 854 13.31 -40.85 26.74
N TYR A 855 12.93 -39.57 26.66
CA TYR A 855 13.75 -38.47 26.13
C TYR A 855 14.18 -37.48 27.23
N TYR A 856 13.43 -37.40 28.33
CA TYR A 856 13.71 -36.55 29.48
C TYR A 856 13.51 -37.32 30.78
N ILE A 857 14.45 -37.19 31.72
CA ILE A 857 14.40 -37.81 33.04
C ILE A 857 13.68 -36.85 33.99
N PRO A 858 12.47 -37.19 34.51
CA PRO A 858 11.77 -36.34 35.45
C PRO A 858 12.37 -36.46 36.86
N VAL A 859 12.84 -35.34 37.41
CA VAL A 859 13.34 -35.21 38.79
C VAL A 859 12.37 -34.36 39.60
N LYS A 860 11.81 -34.93 40.67
CA LYS A 860 10.88 -34.23 41.55
C LYS A 860 11.59 -33.69 42.80
N ALA A 861 11.39 -32.41 43.08
CA ALA A 861 11.88 -31.74 44.30
C ALA A 861 10.70 -31.12 45.04
N LYS A 862 10.65 -31.26 46.38
CA LYS A 862 9.60 -30.67 47.22
C LYS A 862 10.22 -29.65 48.18
N LEU A 863 9.78 -28.40 48.06
CA LEU A 863 10.14 -27.32 48.99
C LEU A 863 9.17 -27.35 50.18
N MET A 864 9.68 -27.33 51.40
CA MET A 864 8.87 -27.45 52.62
C MET A 864 9.20 -26.37 53.65
N GLU A 865 8.18 -25.90 54.37
CA GLU A 865 8.31 -24.85 55.40
C GLU A 865 8.69 -25.42 56.79
N PRO A 866 9.31 -24.62 57.68
CA PRO A 866 9.66 -25.04 59.04
C PRO A 866 8.44 -25.39 59.94
N GLY A 867 8.06 -26.67 59.90
CA GLY A 867 7.02 -27.26 60.76
C GLY A 867 6.32 -28.50 60.19
N ASP A 868 6.45 -28.79 58.91
CA ASP A 868 5.68 -29.87 58.24
C ASP A 868 6.37 -31.26 58.27
N MET A 869 7.61 -31.35 58.79
CA MET A 869 8.47 -32.54 58.65
C MET A 869 7.97 -33.74 59.47
N ASP A 870 7.52 -33.53 60.71
CA ASP A 870 7.21 -34.58 61.70
C ASP A 870 5.97 -35.46 61.36
N SER A 871 5.37 -35.25 60.19
CA SER A 871 4.11 -35.91 59.77
C SER A 871 4.21 -36.69 58.45
N CYS A 872 5.38 -36.72 57.80
CA CYS A 872 5.52 -37.22 56.44
C CYS A 872 5.67 -38.75 56.36
N LYS A 873 4.95 -39.41 55.44
CA LYS A 873 5.04 -40.85 55.16
C LYS A 873 5.56 -41.14 53.74
N CYS A 874 6.26 -42.27 53.60
CA CYS A 874 6.96 -42.66 52.37
C CYS A 874 6.08 -42.92 51.13
N ASP A 875 4.79 -43.18 51.32
CA ASP A 875 3.83 -43.51 50.25
C ASP A 875 3.16 -42.27 49.61
N GLY A 876 3.34 -41.08 50.18
CA GLY A 876 2.69 -39.85 49.72
C GLY A 876 1.20 -39.73 50.08
N SER A 877 0.65 -40.66 50.88
CA SER A 877 -0.76 -40.66 51.33
C SER A 877 -1.00 -39.74 52.54
N GLY A 878 -0.53 -38.50 52.45
CA GLY A 878 -0.71 -37.47 53.48
C GLY A 878 -0.46 -36.06 52.93
N ASP A 879 -1.39 -35.15 53.18
CA ASP A 879 -1.37 -33.77 52.66
C ASP A 879 -0.40 -32.90 53.49
N SER A 880 0.91 -33.03 53.21
CA SER A 880 1.98 -32.19 53.79
C SER A 880 2.30 -31.00 52.88
N GLY A 881 2.30 -29.79 53.42
CA GLY A 881 2.00 -28.53 52.73
C GLY A 881 3.06 -27.92 51.80
N GLY A 882 4.00 -28.72 51.28
CA GLY A 882 5.08 -28.24 50.41
C GLY A 882 4.79 -28.28 48.91
N THR A 883 5.24 -27.26 48.18
CA THR A 883 5.15 -27.20 46.71
C THR A 883 6.11 -28.20 46.06
N THR A 884 5.60 -29.01 45.12
CA THR A 884 6.39 -29.99 44.37
C THR A 884 6.65 -29.51 42.95
N TYR A 885 7.92 -29.41 42.58
CA TYR A 885 8.39 -29.07 41.25
C TYR A 885 8.86 -30.35 40.53
N THR A 886 8.60 -30.45 39.22
CA THR A 886 9.10 -31.55 38.38
C THR A 886 9.97 -30.97 37.27
N TYR A 887 11.26 -31.29 37.30
CA TYR A 887 12.26 -30.85 36.32
C TYR A 887 12.51 -31.97 35.31
N TYR A 888 12.61 -31.62 34.02
CA TYR A 888 12.80 -32.59 32.93
C TYR A 888 14.21 -32.47 32.36
N VAL A 889 15.11 -33.39 32.74
CA VAL A 889 16.52 -33.36 32.33
C VAL A 889 16.69 -34.18 31.04
N PRO A 890 17.18 -33.63 29.91
CA PRO A 890 17.35 -34.41 28.68
C PRO A 890 18.25 -35.64 28.86
N ALA A 891 17.81 -36.79 28.35
CA ALA A 891 18.52 -38.07 28.39
C ALA A 891 19.62 -38.13 27.32
N LEU A 892 20.59 -37.21 27.37
CA LEU A 892 21.71 -37.18 26.43
C LEU A 892 22.63 -38.39 26.63
N TYR A 893 23.04 -39.00 25.50
CA TYR A 893 23.99 -40.12 25.37
C TYR A 893 23.52 -41.50 25.86
N SER A 894 22.59 -42.14 25.14
CA SER A 894 22.75 -43.56 24.78
C SER A 894 21.89 -44.02 23.59
N SER A 895 22.51 -44.19 22.41
CA SER A 895 21.96 -45.03 21.33
C SER A 895 23.07 -45.49 20.37
N LYS A 896 23.60 -46.71 20.58
CA LYS A 896 24.32 -47.45 19.52
C LYS A 896 23.28 -48.10 18.61
N GLU A 897 22.82 -47.39 17.58
CA GLU A 897 22.19 -48.05 16.44
C GLU A 897 23.31 -48.53 15.49
N LYS A 898 23.32 -49.83 15.21
CA LYS A 898 24.27 -50.43 14.27
C LYS A 898 23.69 -50.41 12.87
N SER A 899 24.10 -49.46 12.04
CA SER A 899 24.13 -49.66 10.59
C SER A 899 25.29 -50.61 10.22
N SER A 900 25.08 -51.45 9.22
CA SER A 900 26.10 -52.37 8.68
C SER A 900 26.78 -51.76 7.44
N GLY A 901 28.11 -51.69 7.43
CA GLY A 901 28.87 -51.26 6.24
C GLY A 901 30.31 -50.86 6.54
N ASP A 902 31.20 -51.85 6.44
CA ASP A 902 32.66 -51.76 6.23
C ASP A 902 33.54 -51.02 7.26
N GLU A 903 34.85 -51.28 7.17
CA GLU A 903 35.88 -51.01 8.19
C GLU A 903 36.95 -50.02 7.68
N GLU A 904 37.30 -49.00 8.46
CA GLU A 904 38.62 -48.33 8.43
C GLU A 904 38.89 -47.67 9.80
N GLU A 905 40.16 -47.58 10.24
CA GLU A 905 40.53 -47.36 11.65
C GLU A 905 40.98 -45.92 12.00
N GLY A 906 40.55 -45.42 13.18
CA GLY A 906 41.12 -44.27 13.90
C GLY A 906 40.47 -42.90 13.61
N GLU A 907 40.18 -42.03 14.59
CA GLU A 907 40.36 -42.05 16.06
C GLU A 907 39.03 -41.74 16.78
N GLU A 908 38.80 -42.29 17.98
CA GLU A 908 37.59 -41.99 18.79
C GLU A 908 37.76 -40.75 19.67
N PRO A 909 36.72 -39.89 19.80
CA PRO A 909 36.62 -38.93 20.91
C PRO A 909 35.84 -39.53 22.10
N GLU A 910 36.52 -39.74 23.24
CA GLU A 910 35.89 -40.21 24.47
C GLU A 910 34.76 -39.27 24.96
N SER A 911 33.68 -39.85 25.49
CA SER A 911 32.59 -39.09 26.12
C SER A 911 32.04 -39.80 27.36
N ILE A 912 32.66 -39.55 28.52
CA ILE A 912 32.27 -40.14 29.81
C ILE A 912 32.16 -39.04 30.88
N LEU A 913 30.92 -38.63 31.19
CA LEU A 913 30.58 -37.77 32.34
C LEU A 913 29.80 -38.51 33.44
N ARG A 914 29.54 -39.80 33.24
CA ARG A 914 28.81 -40.70 34.16
C ARG A 914 29.80 -41.72 34.69
N ALA A 915 29.92 -41.85 36.00
CA ALA A 915 30.82 -42.86 36.59
C ALA A 915 30.36 -44.28 36.25
N GLU A 916 31.30 -45.23 36.11
CA GLU A 916 30.94 -46.62 35.86
C GLU A 916 30.03 -47.16 36.99
N GLY A 917 28.89 -47.73 36.61
CA GLY A 917 27.89 -48.26 37.54
C GLY A 917 26.83 -47.25 38.04
N GLU A 918 27.01 -45.94 37.86
CA GLU A 918 25.98 -44.95 38.23
C GLU A 918 24.71 -45.09 37.38
N SER A 919 23.51 -44.87 37.94
CA SER A 919 22.26 -44.91 37.15
C SER A 919 21.99 -43.59 36.41
N LEU A 920 21.23 -43.65 35.31
CA LEU A 920 20.77 -42.45 34.58
C LEU A 920 19.94 -41.51 35.47
N GLN A 921 19.13 -42.08 36.36
CA GLN A 921 18.29 -41.31 37.29
C GLN A 921 19.12 -40.65 38.40
N ASP A 922 20.20 -41.30 38.87
CA ASP A 922 21.17 -40.70 39.82
C ASP A 922 21.98 -39.57 39.16
N TYR A 923 22.38 -39.73 37.90
CA TYR A 923 23.08 -38.69 37.14
C TYR A 923 22.20 -37.43 36.94
N ALA A 924 20.94 -37.61 36.55
CA ALA A 924 19.97 -36.52 36.47
C ALA A 924 19.69 -35.87 37.84
N TYR A 925 19.58 -36.68 38.90
CA TYR A 925 19.44 -36.23 40.29
C TYR A 925 20.64 -35.38 40.74
N LYS A 926 21.88 -35.80 40.44
CA LYS A 926 23.09 -35.00 40.71
C LYS A 926 23.08 -33.67 39.96
N ILE A 927 22.72 -33.65 38.67
CA ILE A 927 22.63 -32.41 37.88
C ILE A 927 21.64 -31.43 38.51
N VAL A 928 20.43 -31.88 38.84
CA VAL A 928 19.39 -31.04 39.44
C VAL A 928 19.78 -30.57 40.84
N LYS A 929 20.31 -31.45 41.71
CA LYS A 929 20.82 -31.06 43.04
C LYS A 929 21.91 -29.98 42.94
N SER A 930 22.87 -30.17 42.03
CA SER A 930 24.05 -29.29 41.90
C SER A 930 23.68 -27.93 41.30
N SER A 931 22.85 -27.92 40.26
CA SER A 931 22.36 -26.66 39.65
C SER A 931 21.49 -25.87 40.62
N PHE A 932 20.61 -26.53 41.38
CA PHE A 932 19.77 -25.87 42.38
C PHE A 932 20.62 -25.27 43.51
N ALA A 933 21.59 -26.02 44.04
CA ALA A 933 22.50 -25.53 45.09
C ALA A 933 23.36 -24.35 44.62
N SER A 934 23.90 -24.40 43.39
CA SER A 934 24.68 -23.30 42.81
C SER A 934 23.85 -22.01 42.65
N ASN A 935 22.61 -22.14 42.16
CA ASN A 935 21.75 -20.97 41.91
C ASN A 935 21.21 -20.38 43.21
N LEU A 936 20.89 -21.21 44.21
CA LEU A 936 20.52 -20.77 45.56
C LEU A 936 21.66 -19.99 46.24
N ARG A 937 22.91 -20.44 46.04
CA ARG A 937 24.10 -19.76 46.57
C ARG A 937 24.33 -18.40 45.89
N SER A 938 24.28 -18.34 44.56
CA SER A 938 24.38 -17.07 43.82
C SER A 938 23.31 -16.06 44.26
N ALA A 939 22.06 -16.50 44.42
CA ALA A 939 20.97 -15.62 44.87
C ALA A 939 21.12 -15.09 46.31
N ILE A 940 21.93 -15.75 47.15
CA ILE A 940 22.30 -15.28 48.49
C ILE A 940 23.50 -14.33 48.41
N ASP A 941 24.53 -14.68 47.64
CA ASP A 941 25.74 -13.86 47.47
C ASP A 941 25.41 -12.51 46.78
N ASP A 942 24.57 -12.50 45.74
CA ASP A 942 24.05 -11.29 45.08
C ASP A 942 23.22 -10.42 46.05
N SER A 943 22.55 -11.01 47.05
CA SER A 943 21.77 -10.25 48.03
C SER A 943 22.66 -9.45 48.99
N GLN A 944 23.86 -9.95 49.32
CA GLN A 944 24.82 -9.22 50.17
C GLN A 944 25.58 -8.13 49.41
N ALA A 945 25.60 -8.17 48.08
CA ALA A 945 26.27 -7.17 47.24
C ALA A 945 25.52 -5.83 47.11
N SER A 946 24.35 -5.67 47.77
CA SER A 946 23.42 -4.56 47.52
C SER A 946 23.11 -3.63 48.70
N GLU A 947 23.77 -3.78 49.86
CA GLU A 947 23.66 -2.84 50.99
C GLU A 947 24.95 -2.03 51.25
N ASP A 948 25.11 -0.90 50.54
CA ASP A 948 25.75 0.29 51.10
C ASP A 948 25.13 1.58 50.50
N THR A 949 25.34 2.73 51.14
CA THR A 949 24.81 4.07 50.82
C THR A 949 23.31 4.32 51.10
N GLY A 950 22.87 4.05 52.33
CA GLY A 950 21.60 4.58 52.85
C GLY A 950 21.64 6.12 53.06
N GLY A 951 20.51 6.81 52.82
CA GLY A 951 20.49 8.29 52.72
C GLY A 951 19.19 9.01 53.13
N THR A 952 18.62 8.68 54.29
CA THR A 952 17.64 9.48 55.10
C THR A 952 16.43 10.18 54.44
N VAL A 953 15.22 9.85 54.94
CA VAL A 953 13.95 10.55 54.63
C VAL A 953 13.70 11.72 55.62
N GLY A 954 13.05 12.79 55.15
CA GLY A 954 12.35 13.80 55.97
C GLY A 954 10.87 13.94 55.52
N PRO A 955 9.91 14.25 56.41
CA PRO A 955 8.47 14.06 56.13
C PRO A 955 7.69 15.35 55.81
N ASP A 956 6.54 15.25 55.13
CA ASP A 956 5.21 15.34 55.77
C ASP A 956 4.00 15.19 54.80
N ASN A 957 2.82 15.02 55.36
CA ASN A 957 1.48 14.85 54.75
C ASN A 957 0.53 15.95 55.35
N PRO A 958 -0.82 16.00 55.22
CA PRO A 958 -1.79 15.41 54.28
C PRO A 958 -2.86 16.40 53.74
N THR A 959 -3.74 15.95 52.83
CA THR A 959 -5.25 16.13 52.77
C THR A 959 -5.78 15.78 51.35
N ASN A 960 -6.81 14.95 51.06
CA ASN A 960 -8.03 14.44 51.73
C ASN A 960 -9.24 15.40 51.71
N PRO A 961 -10.53 14.98 51.56
CA PRO A 961 -11.12 13.64 51.28
C PRO A 961 -11.66 13.54 49.82
N ASP A 962 -12.66 12.78 49.34
CA ASP A 962 -13.67 11.82 49.89
C ASP A 962 -14.22 10.88 48.77
N THR A 963 -15.13 9.92 49.05
CA THR A 963 -16.06 9.24 48.09
C THR A 963 -16.96 8.15 48.74
N ASP A 964 -18.26 8.11 48.39
CA ASP A 964 -19.24 7.01 48.66
C ASP A 964 -20.50 7.24 47.77
N PRO A 965 -21.49 6.32 47.57
CA PRO A 965 -21.59 4.91 47.99
C PRO A 965 -22.14 3.93 46.90
N GLU A 966 -21.39 3.54 45.86
CA GLU A 966 -21.88 2.49 44.94
C GLU A 966 -20.80 1.50 44.43
N SER A 967 -20.25 0.68 45.36
CA SER A 967 -19.31 -0.40 45.00
C SER A 967 -19.40 -1.65 45.91
N ARG A 968 -20.57 -1.89 46.53
CA ARG A 968 -20.81 -3.07 47.40
C ARG A 968 -21.05 -4.39 46.63
N SER A 969 -20.26 -4.65 45.58
CA SER A 969 -20.17 -5.98 44.94
C SER A 969 -18.76 -6.38 44.46
N ALA A 970 -17.75 -5.50 44.55
CA ALA A 970 -16.38 -5.79 44.07
C ALA A 970 -15.35 -6.09 45.18
N LYS A 971 -15.69 -5.87 46.47
CA LYS A 971 -14.76 -5.99 47.61
C LYS A 971 -14.75 -7.35 48.34
N LEU A 972 -15.18 -8.44 47.67
CA LEU A 972 -15.23 -9.79 48.27
C LEU A 972 -14.20 -10.81 47.75
N LYS A 973 -13.46 -10.53 46.67
CA LYS A 973 -12.45 -11.48 46.12
C LYS A 973 -10.99 -11.24 46.55
N SER A 974 -10.68 -10.17 47.27
CA SER A 974 -9.33 -9.89 47.79
C SER A 974 -9.09 -10.29 49.26
N ARG A 975 -10.03 -11.03 49.90
CA ARG A 975 -9.91 -11.43 51.31
C ARG A 975 -9.56 -12.90 51.57
N VAL A 976 -9.53 -13.76 50.55
CA VAL A 976 -9.21 -15.20 50.71
C VAL A 976 -7.77 -15.41 51.20
N GLY A 977 -6.81 -14.60 50.70
CA GLY A 977 -5.39 -14.72 51.06
C GLY A 977 -5.02 -14.32 52.49
N LYS A 978 -5.93 -13.75 53.30
CA LYS A 978 -5.65 -13.33 54.69
C LYS A 978 -6.46 -14.07 55.77
N SER A 979 -7.31 -15.04 55.41
CA SER A 979 -7.97 -15.92 56.39
C SER A 979 -7.04 -17.05 56.85
N ARG A 980 -6.48 -17.82 55.89
CA ARG A 980 -5.61 -18.99 56.16
C ARG A 980 -4.44 -18.67 57.09
N VAL A 981 -3.88 -17.45 57.04
CA VAL A 981 -2.79 -17.00 57.94
C VAL A 981 -3.22 -16.90 59.41
N LYS A 982 -4.51 -16.64 59.70
CA LYS A 982 -5.03 -16.57 61.08
C LYS A 982 -5.51 -17.94 61.58
N GLU A 983 -6.02 -18.78 60.69
CA GLU A 983 -6.37 -20.18 60.98
C GLU A 983 -5.10 -21.02 61.26
N LEU A 984 -4.04 -20.88 60.46
CA LEU A 984 -2.77 -21.59 60.70
C LEU A 984 -2.09 -21.18 62.03
N ARG A 985 -2.22 -19.91 62.45
CA ARG A 985 -1.74 -19.46 63.78
C ARG A 985 -2.58 -19.95 64.95
N SER A 986 -3.81 -20.40 64.74
CA SER A 986 -4.64 -21.03 65.79
C SER A 986 -4.47 -22.55 65.80
N ALA A 987 -4.31 -23.19 64.64
CA ALA A 987 -3.99 -24.62 64.53
C ALA A 987 -2.67 -24.99 65.23
N ARG A 988 -1.61 -24.15 65.11
CA ARG A 988 -0.30 -24.37 65.76
C ARG A 988 -0.32 -24.19 67.30
N LYS A 989 -1.48 -23.98 67.92
CA LYS A 989 -1.69 -24.00 69.39
C LYS A 989 -2.65 -25.10 69.88
N SER A 990 -3.11 -26.00 69.00
CA SER A 990 -4.07 -27.07 69.34
C SER A 990 -3.58 -28.48 68.98
N ARG A 991 -2.27 -28.67 68.84
CA ARG A 991 -1.61 -29.98 68.61
C ARG A 991 -0.33 -30.15 69.45
N SER A 992 -0.48 -30.07 70.77
CA SER A 992 0.39 -30.78 71.71
C SER A 992 -0.46 -31.29 72.87
N VAL A 993 -0.06 -32.44 73.41
CA VAL A 993 -0.65 -33.15 74.57
C VAL A 993 -2.05 -33.78 74.40
N ARG A 994 -2.08 -35.10 74.59
CA ARG A 994 -3.13 -35.98 75.13
C ARG A 994 -2.38 -37.15 75.78
N ASP A 995 -2.81 -37.78 76.87
CA ASP A 995 -3.76 -37.46 77.95
C ASP A 995 -3.26 -38.29 79.17
N GLY A 996 -3.48 -37.85 80.42
CA GLY A 996 -3.20 -38.67 81.61
C GLY A 996 -2.70 -37.90 82.86
N ASP A 997 -3.64 -37.56 83.75
CA ASP A 997 -3.69 -37.79 85.21
C ASP A 997 -2.42 -37.50 86.09
N ASP A 998 -2.48 -36.87 87.28
CA ASP A 998 -3.62 -36.55 88.16
C ASP A 998 -3.27 -35.49 89.27
N VAL A 999 -4.29 -34.99 89.99
CA VAL A 999 -4.29 -34.34 91.35
C VAL A 999 -3.67 -32.93 91.60
N GLU A 1000 -4.58 -31.96 91.77
CA GLU A 1000 -4.75 -30.89 92.82
C GLU A 1000 -3.76 -29.73 93.19
N GLU A 1001 -4.40 -28.56 93.38
CA GLU A 1001 -4.17 -27.38 94.25
C GLU A 1001 -2.81 -26.64 94.43
N GLY A 1002 -2.83 -25.32 94.11
CA GLY A 1002 -2.66 -24.30 95.16
C GLY A 1002 -1.54 -23.23 95.08
N GLY A 1003 -1.90 -21.96 94.80
CA GLY A 1003 -1.41 -20.80 95.58
C GLY A 1003 -0.26 -19.88 95.07
N SER A 1004 -0.64 -18.65 94.69
CA SER A 1004 0.04 -17.34 94.94
C SER A 1004 1.42 -16.95 94.32
N GLU A 1005 1.49 -15.63 94.04
CA GLU A 1005 2.59 -14.73 93.63
C GLU A 1005 3.82 -14.65 94.58
N PRO A 1006 4.92 -13.91 94.27
CA PRO A 1006 5.51 -13.47 92.97
C PRO A 1006 7.06 -13.62 92.84
N ASN A 1007 7.58 -13.37 91.62
CA ASN A 1007 8.92 -12.85 91.19
C ASN A 1007 10.13 -12.85 92.17
N PRO A 1008 11.33 -13.31 91.74
CA PRO A 1008 12.23 -12.38 91.00
C PRO A 1008 13.00 -13.01 89.80
N GLU A 1009 13.95 -12.24 89.26
CA GLU A 1009 14.69 -12.45 87.99
C GLU A 1009 15.77 -13.57 88.01
N PRO A 1010 16.22 -14.10 86.85
CA PRO A 1010 16.96 -15.37 86.75
C PRO A 1010 18.48 -15.26 86.56
N GLU A 1011 19.19 -16.34 86.93
CA GLU A 1011 20.59 -16.66 86.58
C GLU A 1011 20.71 -18.20 86.34
N PRO A 1012 21.78 -18.76 85.73
CA PRO A 1012 21.62 -19.44 84.42
C PRO A 1012 21.64 -20.99 84.41
N ASP A 1013 21.57 -21.51 83.18
CA ASP A 1013 21.68 -22.92 82.71
C ASP A 1013 20.47 -23.83 82.98
N PRO A 1014 20.23 -24.87 82.13
CA PRO A 1014 21.01 -25.33 80.98
C PRO A 1014 20.40 -24.98 79.60
N GLU A 1015 21.10 -25.40 78.54
CA GLU A 1015 20.71 -25.26 77.13
C GLU A 1015 19.33 -25.88 76.81
N PRO A 1016 18.41 -25.14 76.17
CA PRO A 1016 17.34 -25.75 75.38
C PRO A 1016 17.90 -26.16 74.00
N GLU A 1017 17.59 -27.37 73.55
CA GLU A 1017 18.00 -27.87 72.22
C GLU A 1017 17.53 -26.91 71.11
N GLU A 1018 18.46 -26.36 70.32
CA GLU A 1018 18.10 -25.53 69.16
C GLU A 1018 17.43 -26.37 68.08
N GLN A 1019 16.09 -26.30 68.00
CA GLN A 1019 15.36 -26.71 66.81
C GLN A 1019 15.67 -25.75 65.65
N GLY A 1020 16.77 -26.04 64.95
CA GLY A 1020 17.38 -25.17 63.94
C GLY A 1020 16.40 -24.66 62.88
N SER A 1021 16.27 -23.33 62.79
CA SER A 1021 15.32 -22.66 61.90
C SER A 1021 15.87 -22.55 60.45
N THR A 1022 16.02 -23.70 59.80
CA THR A 1022 16.57 -23.82 58.43
C THR A 1022 15.50 -24.31 57.46
N TYR A 1023 15.39 -23.71 56.28
CA TYR A 1023 14.60 -24.28 55.18
C TYR A 1023 15.33 -25.53 54.65
N LYS A 1024 14.66 -26.69 54.68
CA LYS A 1024 15.22 -27.94 54.13
C LYS A 1024 14.51 -28.29 52.82
N ILE A 1025 15.30 -28.59 51.79
CA ILE A 1025 14.82 -28.99 50.46
C ILE A 1025 15.03 -30.49 50.34
N MET A 1026 13.96 -31.24 50.10
CA MET A 1026 14.02 -32.70 50.02
C MET A 1026 13.96 -33.17 48.56
N PHE A 1027 14.98 -33.95 48.20
CA PHE A 1027 15.06 -34.69 46.94
C PHE A 1027 14.93 -36.20 47.22
N LYS A 1028 14.32 -36.94 46.29
CA LYS A 1028 14.19 -38.41 46.36
C LYS A 1028 15.25 -39.08 45.47
N SER A 1029 16.18 -39.82 46.08
CA SER A 1029 17.14 -40.67 45.36
C SER A 1029 16.47 -41.96 44.85
N PRO A 1030 16.97 -42.61 43.78
CA PRO A 1030 16.34 -43.77 43.14
C PRO A 1030 16.98 -45.13 43.50
N SER A 1031 18.19 -45.14 44.06
CA SER A 1031 19.12 -46.29 44.02
C SER A 1031 19.21 -47.08 45.35
N GLY A 1032 18.10 -47.17 46.09
CA GLY A 1032 17.96 -48.01 47.28
C GLY A 1032 16.92 -49.11 47.10
N SER A 1033 17.32 -50.37 47.27
CA SER A 1033 16.42 -51.54 47.15
C SER A 1033 15.79 -51.91 48.49
N GLY A 1034 14.67 -51.28 48.83
CA GLY A 1034 13.82 -51.58 50.00
C GLY A 1034 12.85 -50.43 50.29
N ASP A 1035 11.81 -50.66 51.09
CA ASP A 1035 10.74 -49.68 51.38
C ASP A 1035 11.16 -48.49 52.27
N SER A 1036 12.44 -48.13 52.31
CA SER A 1036 13.00 -47.02 53.07
C SER A 1036 13.36 -45.84 52.16
N CYS A 1037 12.68 -44.70 52.31
CA CYS A 1037 13.01 -43.50 51.55
C CYS A 1037 14.35 -42.87 52.01
N THR A 1038 15.34 -42.82 51.12
CA THR A 1038 16.53 -41.97 51.27
C THR A 1038 16.21 -40.52 50.87
N TRP A 1039 15.48 -39.82 51.74
CA TRP A 1039 15.36 -38.36 51.66
C TRP A 1039 16.70 -37.73 52.03
N THR A 1040 17.32 -37.00 51.10
CA THR A 1040 18.57 -36.28 51.37
C THR A 1040 18.24 -34.87 51.87
N GLU A 1041 18.52 -34.59 53.15
CA GLU A 1041 18.68 -33.22 53.63
C GLU A 1041 20.02 -32.65 53.17
N LEU A 1042 20.10 -31.33 52.96
CA LEU A 1042 21.36 -30.61 52.76
C LEU A 1042 22.06 -30.38 54.10
N GLY A 1043 22.67 -31.44 54.65
CA GLY A 1043 23.46 -31.39 55.88
C GLY A 1043 24.93 -31.06 55.61
N ASP A 1044 25.46 -30.11 56.39
CA ASP A 1044 26.85 -29.76 56.77
C ASP A 1044 28.02 -29.93 55.78
N SER A 1045 28.16 -31.01 55.01
CA SER A 1045 29.23 -31.15 54.00
C SER A 1045 29.03 -30.28 52.76
N ASP A 1046 27.78 -29.98 52.42
CA ASP A 1046 27.41 -29.29 51.17
C ASP A 1046 27.25 -27.77 51.34
N GLY A 1047 27.49 -27.24 52.55
CA GLY A 1047 27.46 -25.82 52.87
C GLY A 1047 26.08 -25.29 53.31
N ALA A 1048 25.68 -25.63 54.54
CA ALA A 1048 24.54 -25.00 55.20
C ALA A 1048 24.84 -23.51 55.50
N VAL A 1049 23.86 -22.63 55.26
CA VAL A 1049 23.98 -21.19 55.55
C VAL A 1049 23.19 -20.86 56.82
N PRO A 1050 23.82 -20.40 57.92
CA PRO A 1050 23.10 -19.99 59.12
C PRO A 1050 22.38 -18.67 58.90
N VAL A 1051 21.11 -18.58 59.34
CA VAL A 1051 20.26 -17.40 59.11
C VAL A 1051 20.52 -16.31 60.15
N SER A 1052 21.53 -15.47 59.92
CA SER A 1052 21.81 -14.26 60.71
C SER A 1052 20.83 -13.10 60.42
N ASN A 1053 19.53 -13.36 60.62
CA ASN A 1053 18.45 -12.38 60.89
C ASN A 1053 18.30 -11.15 59.96
N PRO A 1054 17.86 -11.32 58.69
CA PRO A 1054 17.25 -10.25 57.91
C PRO A 1054 15.73 -10.14 58.16
N LYS A 1055 15.25 -8.95 58.56
CA LYS A 1055 13.85 -8.73 59.03
C LYS A 1055 12.80 -8.53 57.91
N SER A 1056 12.70 -9.42 56.93
CA SER A 1056 11.54 -9.46 55.99
C SER A 1056 11.38 -10.78 55.25
N PRO A 1057 10.21 -11.48 55.33
CA PRO A 1057 9.97 -12.71 54.57
C PRO A 1057 9.65 -12.53 53.07
N LEU A 1058 9.63 -11.30 52.53
CA LEU A 1058 8.93 -11.02 51.27
C LEU A 1058 9.77 -11.12 49.98
N VAL A 1059 11.07 -11.40 50.07
CA VAL A 1059 12.00 -11.36 48.90
C VAL A 1059 12.06 -12.68 48.13
N PHE A 1060 11.63 -13.80 48.73
CA PHE A 1060 11.87 -15.16 48.23
C PHE A 1060 11.17 -15.54 46.91
N PHE A 1061 10.30 -14.69 46.36
CA PHE A 1061 9.45 -15.03 45.19
C PHE A 1061 9.89 -14.39 43.86
N THR A 1062 10.82 -13.43 43.86
CA THR A 1062 11.11 -12.63 42.66
C THR A 1062 12.22 -13.20 41.77
N THR A 1063 13.04 -14.12 42.29
CA THR A 1063 14.31 -14.55 41.64
C THR A 1063 14.27 -15.99 41.07
N MET A 1064 13.17 -16.72 41.18
CA MET A 1064 13.02 -18.10 40.68
C MET A 1064 12.42 -18.19 39.26
N TYR A 1065 12.88 -17.35 38.31
CA TYR A 1065 12.33 -17.31 36.94
C TYR A 1065 13.34 -17.55 35.80
N TYR A 1066 14.52 -18.11 36.09
CA TYR A 1066 15.46 -18.60 35.08
C TYR A 1066 15.84 -20.07 35.32
N LEU A 1067 15.12 -20.98 34.66
CA LEU A 1067 15.48 -22.40 34.57
C LEU A 1067 14.98 -23.04 33.27
N GLU A 1068 15.67 -22.76 32.15
CA GLU A 1068 15.70 -23.63 30.96
C GLU A 1068 17.02 -23.41 30.19
N THR A 1069 17.63 -24.49 29.70
CA THR A 1069 19.05 -24.60 29.27
C THR A 1069 19.20 -24.63 27.72
N PHE A 1070 20.35 -24.58 27.03
CA PHE A 1070 21.73 -25.06 27.33
C PHE A 1070 22.88 -24.21 26.72
N VAL A 1071 23.86 -23.89 27.58
CA VAL A 1071 25.35 -24.11 27.45
C VAL A 1071 26.13 -23.78 26.16
N LYS A 1072 27.15 -22.90 26.29
CA LYS A 1072 28.59 -23.02 25.88
C LYS A 1072 29.33 -21.66 26.03
N PRO A 1073 30.68 -21.57 26.10
CA PRO A 1073 31.72 -22.60 26.24
C PRO A 1073 32.56 -22.46 27.54
N VAL A 1074 33.67 -23.21 27.65
CA VAL A 1074 34.55 -23.33 28.86
C VAL A 1074 35.87 -22.55 28.68
N PRO A 1075 36.40 -21.92 29.74
CA PRO A 1075 37.72 -22.33 30.24
C PRO A 1075 37.76 -22.45 31.78
N LEU A 1076 38.39 -23.52 32.29
CA LEU A 1076 38.82 -23.63 33.69
C LEU A 1076 40.29 -24.11 33.76
N PRO A 1077 41.03 -23.83 34.86
CA PRO A 1077 42.48 -23.72 34.81
C PRO A 1077 43.25 -24.95 35.32
N HIS A 1078 44.50 -25.09 34.88
CA HIS A 1078 45.49 -25.93 35.54
C HIS A 1078 46.78 -25.18 35.87
N THR A 1079 46.95 -24.93 37.17
CA THR A 1079 48.20 -25.06 37.95
C THR A 1079 49.52 -24.49 37.41
N GLY A 1080 50.07 -23.51 38.14
CA GLY A 1080 51.48 -23.61 38.58
C GLY A 1080 52.41 -22.42 38.30
N GLY A 1081 53.01 -21.87 39.37
CA GLY A 1081 54.45 -21.59 39.37
C GLY A 1081 54.97 -20.24 38.85
N GLN A 1082 55.01 -19.26 39.75
CA GLN A 1082 56.12 -18.30 39.94
C GLN A 1082 56.46 -17.20 38.90
N SER A 1083 56.98 -16.10 39.46
CA SER A 1083 57.98 -15.18 38.90
C SER A 1083 57.59 -14.15 37.83
N ALA A 1084 57.50 -12.91 38.33
CA ALA A 1084 57.49 -11.63 37.66
C ALA A 1084 58.50 -11.40 36.51
N VAL A 1085 58.21 -10.39 35.67
CA VAL A 1085 59.10 -9.25 35.40
C VAL A 1085 58.30 -8.06 34.82
N MET A 1086 58.82 -6.84 34.94
CA MET A 1086 58.24 -5.60 34.39
C MET A 1086 58.26 -5.57 32.84
N PHE A 1087 57.41 -4.77 32.20
CA PHE A 1087 57.85 -3.48 31.62
C PHE A 1087 56.68 -2.57 31.19
N THR A 1088 57.01 -1.31 30.91
CA THR A 1088 56.12 -0.13 30.83
C THR A 1088 56.08 0.50 29.43
N PHE A 1089 54.89 1.00 29.02
CA PHE A 1089 54.67 2.07 28.00
C PHE A 1089 55.29 1.84 26.59
N LEU A 1090 54.85 2.44 25.47
CA LEU A 1090 54.39 3.82 25.23
C LEU A 1090 53.53 3.89 23.93
N SER A 1091 52.87 5.03 23.72
CA SER A 1091 52.13 5.42 22.50
C SER A 1091 52.99 5.87 21.31
N ILE A 1092 52.46 5.83 20.08
CA ILE A 1092 52.44 6.88 19.02
C ILE A 1092 51.83 6.29 17.73
N GLY A 1093 51.37 7.11 16.77
CA GLY A 1093 50.82 6.65 15.47
C GLY A 1093 51.14 7.57 14.28
N LEU A 1094 50.31 7.45 13.21
CA LEU A 1094 50.26 8.21 11.94
C LEU A 1094 51.03 7.69 10.69
N PHE A 1095 50.34 7.89 9.55
CA PHE A 1095 50.79 8.11 8.15
C PHE A 1095 51.07 6.96 7.14
N SER A 1096 50.14 6.85 6.16
CA SER A 1096 50.32 6.66 4.68
C SER A 1096 50.93 5.38 4.07
N MET A 1097 50.78 5.06 2.76
CA MET A 1097 49.70 5.20 1.75
C MET A 1097 50.15 4.51 0.42
N PHE A 1098 49.21 4.01 -0.41
CA PHE A 1098 49.39 3.39 -1.77
C PHE A 1098 50.10 2.00 -1.87
N ALA A 1099 49.94 1.16 -2.92
CA ALA A 1099 48.79 0.78 -3.79
C ALA A 1099 49.17 -0.33 -4.82
N VAL A 1100 48.28 -1.33 -5.07
CA VAL A 1100 48.04 -2.08 -6.36
C VAL A 1100 49.21 -2.93 -6.95
N ALA A 1101 49.15 -4.22 -7.36
CA ALA A 1101 48.15 -5.33 -7.48
C ALA A 1101 48.92 -6.71 -7.43
N GLY A 1102 48.47 -7.92 -7.87
CA GLY A 1102 47.23 -8.44 -8.48
C GLY A 1102 47.40 -9.82 -9.22
N ALA A 1103 46.28 -10.34 -9.79
CA ALA A 1103 46.13 -11.34 -10.88
C ALA A 1103 46.37 -12.89 -10.71
N PHE A 1104 45.25 -13.62 -10.56
CA PHE A 1104 44.78 -14.83 -11.31
C PHE A 1104 45.49 -16.22 -11.37
N GLY A 1105 44.69 -17.29 -11.16
CA GLY A 1105 44.86 -18.64 -11.75
C GLY A 1105 44.32 -19.84 -10.91
N ARG A 1106 43.82 -20.95 -11.49
CA ARG A 1106 42.45 -21.20 -12.02
C ARG A 1106 42.23 -22.70 -12.41
N HIS A 1107 41.22 -23.41 -11.85
CA HIS A 1107 40.51 -24.59 -12.42
C HIS A 1107 39.31 -25.02 -11.51
N GLY A 1108 38.33 -25.87 -11.89
CA GLY A 1108 37.78 -26.19 -13.23
C GLY A 1108 37.29 -27.65 -13.47
N TRP A 1109 36.01 -27.81 -13.89
CA TRP A 1109 35.31 -29.01 -14.45
C TRP A 1109 34.94 -30.15 -13.43
N VAL A 1110 33.88 -30.98 -13.59
CA VAL A 1110 33.14 -31.50 -14.79
C VAL A 1110 31.60 -31.59 -14.58
N VAL A 1111 30.83 -31.07 -15.56
CA VAL A 1111 29.50 -31.48 -16.13
C VAL A 1111 28.38 -32.02 -15.19
N SER A 1112 27.22 -31.34 -15.13
CA SER A 1112 25.94 -31.69 -15.85
C SER A 1112 24.85 -30.59 -15.67
N VAL A 1113 23.81 -30.38 -16.51
CA VAL A 1113 23.53 -30.81 -17.92
C VAL A 1113 22.76 -29.73 -18.77
N LEU A 1114 21.46 -29.85 -19.10
CA LEU A 1114 20.68 -29.01 -20.06
C LEU A 1114 19.17 -28.97 -19.72
N SER A 1115 18.39 -27.95 -20.11
CA SER A 1115 18.64 -26.83 -21.07
C SER A 1115 18.27 -25.45 -20.46
N GLY A 1116 18.26 -24.26 -21.11
CA GLY A 1116 18.41 -23.84 -22.52
C GLY A 1116 17.05 -23.71 -23.25
N THR A 1117 16.73 -22.70 -24.07
CA THR A 1117 17.40 -21.46 -24.56
C THR A 1117 16.32 -20.37 -24.80
N ALA A 1118 16.52 -19.04 -24.72
CA ALA A 1118 17.61 -18.15 -25.20
C ALA A 1118 17.58 -17.90 -26.73
N LEU A 1119 18.21 -16.88 -27.32
CA LEU A 1119 19.03 -15.74 -26.80
C LEU A 1119 18.31 -14.41 -27.18
N ALA A 1120 18.82 -13.16 -27.12
CA ALA A 1120 20.11 -12.50 -26.81
C ALA A 1120 19.80 -11.03 -26.37
N GLY A 1121 20.73 -10.12 -26.01
CA GLY A 1121 22.19 -10.15 -25.82
C GLY A 1121 22.70 -8.74 -25.49
N PHE A 1122 23.70 -8.59 -24.59
CA PHE A 1122 23.96 -7.31 -23.90
C PHE A 1122 25.48 -6.99 -23.77
N ALA A 1123 25.94 -5.82 -24.24
CA ALA A 1123 27.26 -5.22 -23.96
C ALA A 1123 27.38 -3.81 -24.61
N LYS A 1124 28.27 -2.87 -24.22
CA LYS A 1124 28.98 -2.57 -22.94
C LYS A 1124 29.88 -1.33 -23.18
N ALA A 1125 29.64 -0.17 -22.54
CA ALA A 1125 30.63 0.92 -22.48
C ALA A 1125 30.30 2.01 -21.44
N PHE A 1126 31.28 2.40 -20.60
CA PHE A 1126 31.42 3.78 -20.09
C PHE A 1126 32.80 3.99 -19.41
N SER A 1127 33.73 4.65 -20.12
CA SER A 1127 34.87 5.40 -19.56
C SER A 1127 35.60 6.17 -20.69
N SER A 1128 35.95 7.43 -20.47
CA SER A 1128 36.83 8.26 -21.32
C SER A 1128 38.16 7.54 -21.67
N GLY A 1129 38.84 7.74 -22.81
CA GLY A 1129 38.97 8.94 -23.67
C GLY A 1129 40.39 9.55 -23.48
N ALA A 1130 41.18 9.95 -24.47
CA ALA A 1130 40.98 10.07 -25.94
C ALA A 1130 42.35 10.05 -26.70
N LEU A 1131 42.34 10.31 -28.02
CA LEU A 1131 43.48 10.50 -28.96
C LEU A 1131 44.26 9.21 -29.37
N ASP A 1132 44.74 9.02 -30.62
CA ASP A 1132 44.74 9.88 -31.82
C ASP A 1132 44.85 9.09 -33.17
N ILE A 1133 44.66 9.80 -34.31
CA ILE A 1133 45.18 9.55 -35.68
C ILE A 1133 44.53 8.48 -36.61
N ALA A 1134 44.49 8.83 -37.92
CA ALA A 1134 44.34 8.02 -39.15
C ALA A 1134 42.94 7.77 -39.80
N ALA A 1135 42.48 8.78 -40.56
CA ALA A 1135 42.00 8.75 -41.96
C ALA A 1135 41.10 7.60 -42.52
N GLY A 1136 39.97 7.97 -43.15
CA GLY A 1136 39.12 7.01 -43.91
C GLY A 1136 37.94 7.55 -44.74
N PHE A 1137 37.92 8.82 -45.16
CA PHE A 1137 36.77 9.40 -45.89
C PHE A 1137 36.79 9.13 -47.41
N LYS A 1138 35.68 8.61 -47.98
CA LYS A 1138 34.99 9.15 -49.20
C LYS A 1138 33.86 8.26 -49.73
N TYR A 1139 32.76 8.89 -50.15
CA TYR A 1139 32.41 9.00 -51.57
C TYR A 1139 31.68 10.33 -51.84
N CYS A 1140 31.90 10.91 -53.04
CA CYS A 1140 31.18 12.08 -53.58
C CYS A 1140 30.12 11.58 -54.60
N PHE A 1141 29.15 12.34 -55.14
CA PHE A 1141 29.13 13.69 -55.75
C PHE A 1141 27.68 14.27 -55.67
N ALA A 1142 27.33 15.52 -56.04
CA ALA A 1142 27.98 16.52 -56.89
C ALA A 1142 27.80 17.99 -56.42
N HIS A 1143 28.40 18.93 -57.17
CA HIS A 1143 28.47 20.40 -56.96
C HIS A 1143 27.82 21.11 -58.20
N PRO A 1144 27.70 22.46 -58.33
CA PRO A 1144 28.21 23.59 -57.54
C PRO A 1144 27.09 24.52 -57.00
N ALA A 1145 27.27 25.78 -56.52
CA ALA A 1145 28.37 26.76 -56.52
C ALA A 1145 28.17 27.78 -55.34
N VAL A 1146 28.85 28.92 -55.09
CA VAL A 1146 30.20 29.58 -55.26
C VAL A 1146 29.89 31.10 -55.18
N SER A 1147 30.55 31.98 -54.42
CA SER A 1147 31.74 31.95 -53.53
C SER A 1147 31.47 32.80 -52.25
N GLY A 1148 32.40 33.15 -51.34
CA GLY A 1148 33.84 32.87 -51.24
C GLY A 1148 34.56 33.72 -50.17
N SER A 1149 35.75 33.24 -49.74
CA SER A 1149 36.85 33.95 -49.02
C SER A 1149 36.67 34.48 -47.56
N VAL A 1150 37.68 34.52 -46.66
CA VAL A 1150 38.85 33.62 -46.40
C VAL A 1150 39.58 33.97 -45.05
N LEU A 1151 40.16 32.96 -44.36
CA LEU A 1151 41.17 32.93 -43.25
C LEU A 1151 41.23 33.96 -42.08
N LYS A 1152 41.41 33.43 -40.85
CA LYS A 1152 42.62 33.43 -39.97
C LYS A 1152 42.21 33.13 -38.51
N SER A 1153 43.00 32.56 -37.58
CA SER A 1153 44.19 31.68 -37.55
C SER A 1153 44.31 31.09 -36.11
N ALA A 1154 45.12 30.05 -35.86
CA ALA A 1154 45.19 29.33 -34.57
C ALA A 1154 46.58 29.36 -33.88
N VAL A 1155 46.71 28.66 -32.73
CA VAL A 1155 47.91 28.01 -32.12
C VAL A 1155 48.47 28.55 -30.76
N SER A 1156 48.73 27.60 -29.83
CA SER A 1156 49.72 27.57 -28.73
C SER A 1156 49.46 28.19 -27.33
N ALA A 1157 49.14 27.30 -26.36
CA ALA A 1157 49.88 26.96 -25.11
C ALA A 1157 50.44 28.00 -24.10
N ALA A 1158 50.55 27.56 -22.84
CA ALA A 1158 51.20 28.21 -21.68
C ALA A 1158 52.75 28.03 -21.71
N THR A 1159 53.61 28.62 -20.84
CA THR A 1159 53.42 29.04 -19.43
C THR A 1159 54.49 30.06 -18.96
N GLY A 1160 54.14 31.01 -18.07
CA GLY A 1160 55.08 31.78 -17.21
C GLY A 1160 55.83 32.97 -17.86
N PHE A 1161 56.56 33.85 -17.14
CA PHE A 1161 56.67 34.11 -15.69
C PHE A 1161 57.43 35.45 -15.44
N PHE A 1162 56.90 36.39 -14.62
CA PHE A 1162 57.46 37.75 -14.31
C PHE A 1162 57.66 38.72 -15.52
N ALA A 1163 57.82 40.06 -15.42
CA ALA A 1163 57.69 41.11 -14.38
C ALA A 1163 57.42 42.47 -15.12
N ARG A 1164 56.51 43.39 -14.73
CA ARG A 1164 56.34 44.24 -13.51
C ARG A 1164 57.03 45.63 -13.56
N LEU A 1165 56.27 46.69 -13.88
CA LEU A 1165 56.43 48.13 -13.53
C LEU A 1165 55.00 48.74 -13.64
N ARG A 1166 54.34 49.33 -12.60
CA ARG A 1166 54.51 50.65 -11.92
C ARG A 1166 54.33 51.86 -12.85
N THR A 1167 53.62 52.92 -12.48
CA THR A 1167 53.46 53.62 -11.16
C THR A 1167 51.98 53.87 -10.77
N ASP A 1168 51.52 53.68 -9.52
CA ASP A 1168 51.44 54.62 -8.34
C ASP A 1168 50.16 55.51 -8.39
N ASP A 1169 49.51 56.00 -7.31
CA ASP A 1169 49.58 55.88 -5.83
C ASP A 1169 48.14 56.15 -5.30
N SER A 1170 47.60 55.74 -4.13
CA SER A 1170 48.06 55.74 -2.74
C SER A 1170 47.07 54.89 -1.89
N THR A 1171 47.45 53.93 -1.03
CA THR A 1171 48.03 53.99 0.34
C THR A 1171 47.09 54.54 1.44
N PHE A 1172 47.00 54.00 2.68
CA PHE A 1172 47.76 52.91 3.34
C PHE A 1172 46.98 52.18 4.48
N GLY A 1173 46.97 50.83 4.48
CA GLY A 1173 47.10 49.99 5.69
C GLY A 1173 45.85 49.61 6.53
N LYS A 1174 45.87 48.51 7.31
CA LYS A 1174 46.89 47.44 7.45
C LYS A 1174 46.28 46.18 8.14
N HIS A 1175 46.50 44.99 7.55
CA HIS A 1175 46.77 43.67 8.21
C HIS A 1175 45.70 43.06 9.19
N THR A 1176 45.50 41.73 9.30
CA THR A 1176 46.03 40.55 8.57
C THR A 1176 45.14 39.30 8.75
N LYS A 1177 45.15 38.42 7.73
CA LYS A 1177 45.14 36.92 7.76
C LYS A 1177 44.20 36.18 8.74
N GLN A 1178 43.23 35.45 8.19
CA GLN A 1178 43.34 34.01 7.83
C GLN A 1178 43.56 33.05 9.01
N ARG A 1179 42.55 32.22 9.28
CA ARG A 1179 42.57 30.87 8.72
C ARG A 1179 41.24 30.55 8.04
#